data_AF-A0A2T7CDA8-F1
#
_entry.id   AF-A0A2T7CDA8-F1
#
_cell.length_a   1.000
_cell.length_b   1.000
_cell.length_c   1.000
_cell.angle_alpha   90.00
_cell.angle_beta   90.00
_cell.angle_gamma   90.00
#
_symmetry.space_group_name_H-M   'P 1'
#
loop_
_entity.id
_entity.type
_entity.pdbx_description
1 polymer ?
#
loop_
_entity_poly.entity_id
_entity_poly.type
_entity_poly.pdbx_seq_one_letter_code
_entity_poly.pdbx_strand_id
1 'polypeptide(L)'
;MCHGGGHDARHFKVSSEKLSHFEEPRSQTMTTVEDIYEDLQDVRPPSPFFYSSSTDPVSSATSRYFAADISCHEESHGVHDFRLEQETDEKLLQRAKEVDAGFMLSPIENSKLNALRDKRLDSTEMLQLIQGLIEDRKMLASELSSQIKARLTERFATKEEYKRSKLELETRTRRLEKEKIDIQSNLETELDRRSSDWSVKLERFQFEEQRLRERVREIAEQNVSFQREITLLQSYKVDATSRIKSLELQNKHLDNELQKVKVDHENLHNSLVESHDKLAQAIAERDKIRELLEDKAEANKASHKIIARLQRACNEQEKTIAGLRQGFSAELEKRAAGNSDMINRMQMELNRLTGVEQNLRKEIQSCTLEMESLRQENIGILNRLQRSEDGVNFSTILLDQELHARVESLQTQALSLLDDASQLCAKLLELIKSKSSKNSGDVDALVVIEHTLKYQSMNGGIENVKQRLRAIKSLLTEKQNKEETRQSAGGCLLGQEKDDIETRLREEALISRILKEKLLSKELDIEQLRSDLAASVRTQDVLQNEIQRVQDELRCLTHKSKHLEVQVSKKDGTINQIEQDFQESAKELTALRCMLRTVSDERDVSWQESKQLKRTVNGLQNEVASLKQKIKLLDEDIMLKESEILLRDGEISILRDSIDKPFDICSPRSMKQFGLE
;
A
#
# COMPACT_ATOMS: atom_id res chain seq x y z
N MET A 1 -25.75 38.32 27.05
CA MET A 1 -25.02 38.45 28.31
C MET A 1 -23.58 38.01 28.08
N CYS A 2 -22.66 38.96 28.29
CA CYS A 2 -21.23 38.86 28.64
C CYS A 2 -20.31 38.04 27.70
N HIS A 3 -19.73 38.68 26.66
CA HIS A 3 -18.38 39.32 26.60
C HIS A 3 -17.31 38.28 26.17
N GLY A 4 -16.69 38.34 24.98
CA GLY A 4 -15.93 39.45 24.39
C GLY A 4 -14.50 39.39 24.94
N GLY A 5 -13.40 39.34 24.20
CA GLY A 5 -13.06 39.35 22.79
C GLY A 5 -11.52 39.27 22.71
N GLY A 6 -10.94 39.53 21.53
CA GLY A 6 -9.55 40.01 21.45
C GLY A 6 -8.57 39.08 20.73
N HIS A 7 -8.17 39.54 19.56
CA HIS A 7 -7.01 39.12 18.78
C HIS A 7 -5.72 39.06 19.60
N ASP A 8 -4.82 38.15 19.24
CA ASP A 8 -3.44 38.58 18.97
C ASP A 8 -2.77 37.71 17.92
N ALA A 9 -2.31 38.37 16.86
CA ALA A 9 -1.45 37.83 15.83
C ALA A 9 -0.16 38.64 15.90
N ARG A 10 0.95 38.01 16.28
CA ARG A 10 2.29 38.14 15.68
C ARG A 10 3.38 37.52 16.57
N HIS A 11 4.40 37.02 15.88
CA HIS A 11 5.76 36.69 16.32
C HIS A 11 5.96 35.34 17.04
N PHE A 12 6.34 34.32 16.28
CA PHE A 12 7.70 33.78 16.34
C PHE A 12 8.13 33.28 14.95
N LYS A 13 9.08 34.01 14.37
CA LYS A 13 9.92 33.64 13.23
C LYS A 13 11.16 32.94 13.82
N VAL A 14 11.85 32.14 12.99
CA VAL A 14 13.07 31.36 13.28
C VAL A 14 12.74 29.97 13.84
N SER A 15 12.74 28.92 13.03
CA SER A 15 13.97 28.19 12.70
C SER A 15 13.83 27.45 11.36
N SER A 16 14.44 27.99 10.32
CA SER A 16 14.77 27.27 9.09
C SER A 16 16.28 27.40 8.94
N GLU A 17 17.00 26.45 9.52
CA GLU A 17 18.44 26.24 9.30
C GLU A 17 18.84 24.94 10.02
N LYS A 18 18.88 23.85 9.24
CA LYS A 18 19.72 22.65 9.38
C LYS A 18 19.02 21.46 8.72
N LEU A 19 19.14 21.38 7.40
CA LEU A 19 19.07 20.12 6.65
C LEU A 19 19.73 20.37 5.28
N SER A 20 21.03 20.58 5.31
CA SER A 20 21.90 20.49 4.15
C SER A 20 23.14 19.71 4.56
N HIS A 21 23.46 18.68 3.76
CA HIS A 21 24.60 17.77 3.82
C HIS A 21 24.45 16.52 4.70
N PHE A 22 23.98 15.44 4.06
CA PHE A 22 24.69 14.15 3.97
C PHE A 22 24.20 13.49 2.67
N GLU A 23 24.83 13.82 1.55
CA GLU A 23 25.60 12.89 0.71
C GLU A 23 24.80 11.65 0.26
N GLU A 24 24.41 11.70 -1.03
CA GLU A 24 24.03 10.54 -1.83
C GLU A 24 25.15 9.48 -1.78
N PRO A 25 24.88 8.22 -1.41
CA PRO A 25 25.72 7.13 -1.88
C PRO A 25 25.33 6.87 -3.34
N ARG A 26 26.27 7.17 -4.23
CA ARG A 26 26.29 6.72 -5.62
C ARG A 26 25.81 5.27 -5.72
N SER A 27 25.00 5.02 -6.74
CA SER A 27 24.60 3.72 -7.26
C SER A 27 25.75 2.70 -7.19
N GLN A 28 25.77 1.89 -6.14
CA GLN A 28 26.44 0.61 -6.16
C GLN A 28 25.41 -0.39 -6.64
N THR A 29 25.66 -0.91 -7.83
CA THR A 29 24.98 -2.06 -8.43
C THR A 29 24.83 -3.13 -7.35
N MET A 30 23.59 -3.44 -6.96
CA MET A 30 23.32 -4.53 -6.02
C MET A 30 23.73 -5.84 -6.70
N THR A 31 24.76 -6.47 -6.15
CA THR A 31 25.19 -7.83 -6.44
C THR A 31 23.98 -8.77 -6.29
N THR A 32 23.56 -9.36 -7.41
CA THR A 32 22.49 -10.34 -7.46
C THR A 32 22.95 -11.67 -6.84
N VAL A 33 22.02 -12.50 -6.37
CA VAL A 33 22.35 -13.81 -5.76
C VAL A 33 23.08 -14.73 -6.75
N GLU A 34 22.94 -14.46 -8.04
CA GLU A 34 23.70 -15.05 -9.14
C GLU A 34 25.21 -14.69 -9.14
N ASP A 35 25.62 -13.54 -8.61
CA ASP A 35 27.02 -13.07 -8.64
C ASP A 35 27.90 -13.68 -7.53
N ILE A 36 27.30 -14.37 -6.55
CA ILE A 36 28.03 -15.06 -5.47
C ILE A 36 28.48 -16.47 -5.91
N TYR A 37 28.00 -16.95 -7.06
CA TYR A 37 28.30 -18.29 -7.58
C TYR A 37 29.28 -18.33 -8.76
N GLU A 38 29.78 -17.19 -9.27
CA GLU A 38 30.66 -17.18 -10.46
C GLU A 38 32.17 -17.16 -10.17
N ASP A 39 32.64 -16.88 -8.96
CA ASP A 39 34.07 -16.56 -8.73
C ASP A 39 34.96 -17.73 -8.24
N LEU A 40 34.64 -18.97 -8.63
CA LEU A 40 35.48 -20.16 -8.34
C LEU A 40 35.63 -21.11 -9.55
N GLN A 41 35.69 -20.58 -10.78
CA GLN A 41 36.17 -21.32 -11.94
C GLN A 41 37.50 -20.74 -12.43
N ASP A 42 38.61 -21.14 -11.81
CA ASP A 42 39.88 -21.35 -12.52
C ASP A 42 40.96 -21.88 -11.57
N VAL A 43 40.96 -23.19 -11.29
CA VAL A 43 42.18 -24.03 -11.21
C VAL A 43 41.79 -25.50 -11.47
N ARG A 44 42.11 -26.01 -12.67
CA ARG A 44 42.34 -27.44 -12.97
C ARG A 44 43.83 -27.76 -12.62
N PRO A 45 44.31 -29.02 -12.49
CA PRO A 45 43.69 -30.36 -12.72
C PRO A 45 44.17 -31.44 -11.68
N PRO A 46 44.10 -32.78 -11.93
CA PRO A 46 43.25 -33.57 -12.83
C PRO A 46 42.39 -34.63 -12.09
N SER A 47 41.18 -34.88 -12.61
CA SER A 47 40.57 -36.22 -12.55
C SER A 47 41.16 -37.10 -13.68
N PRO A 48 40.96 -38.43 -13.68
CA PRO A 48 39.68 -38.92 -14.22
C PRO A 48 39.20 -40.25 -13.60
N PHE A 49 37.90 -40.43 -13.34
CA PHE A 49 36.90 -41.19 -14.15
C PHE A 49 36.05 -42.00 -13.13
N PHE A 50 34.74 -42.27 -13.17
CA PHE A 50 33.65 -42.22 -14.17
C PHE A 50 32.31 -41.97 -13.44
N TYR A 51 31.38 -41.28 -14.09
CA TYR A 51 29.93 -41.41 -13.85
C TYR A 51 29.39 -42.61 -14.64
N SER A 52 28.38 -43.31 -14.11
CA SER A 52 27.20 -43.73 -14.85
C SER A 52 26.08 -44.14 -13.90
N SER A 53 24.93 -43.49 -14.03
CA SER A 53 23.65 -43.90 -13.47
C SER A 53 22.99 -44.93 -14.40
N SER A 54 22.37 -45.97 -13.85
CA SER A 54 21.27 -46.68 -14.52
C SER A 54 20.34 -47.32 -13.49
N THR A 55 19.06 -47.16 -13.76
CA THR A 55 17.88 -47.69 -13.07
C THR A 55 17.72 -49.19 -13.25
N ASP A 56 17.10 -49.78 -12.22
CA ASP A 56 16.29 -51.01 -12.19
C ASP A 56 16.95 -52.41 -11.99
N PRO A 57 16.18 -53.34 -11.37
CA PRO A 57 16.68 -54.30 -10.39
C PRO A 57 16.88 -55.71 -10.98
N VAL A 58 17.42 -56.59 -10.12
CA VAL A 58 17.43 -58.07 -10.19
C VAL A 58 18.83 -58.69 -10.28
N SER A 59 19.08 -59.52 -9.26
CA SER A 59 19.96 -60.68 -9.21
C SER A 59 21.48 -60.52 -9.13
N SER A 60 21.97 -61.08 -8.02
CA SER A 60 23.05 -62.07 -8.00
C SER A 60 24.48 -61.59 -8.26
N ALA A 61 25.27 -61.79 -7.21
CA ALA A 61 26.69 -62.14 -7.21
C ALA A 61 27.72 -60.99 -7.16
N THR A 62 28.37 -60.95 -5.98
CA THR A 62 29.82 -60.84 -5.78
C THR A 62 30.46 -59.45 -5.65
N SER A 63 30.87 -59.13 -4.40
CA SER A 63 32.10 -58.40 -4.06
C SER A 63 32.38 -58.70 -2.57
N ARG A 64 33.27 -59.62 -2.16
CA ARG A 64 34.75 -59.66 -2.18
C ARG A 64 35.45 -58.41 -1.62
N TYR A 65 36.38 -58.69 -0.69
CA TYR A 65 37.25 -57.86 0.17
C TYR A 65 36.59 -57.37 1.48
N PHE A 66 37.03 -57.74 2.70
CA PHE A 66 38.31 -58.25 3.19
C PHE A 66 38.11 -59.38 4.21
N ALA A 67 38.46 -60.61 3.83
CA ALA A 67 38.96 -61.59 4.78
C ALA A 67 40.46 -61.66 4.50
N ALA A 68 41.27 -61.03 5.35
CA ALA A 68 42.67 -61.36 5.42
C ALA A 68 42.73 -62.76 6.06
N ASP A 69 42.55 -63.79 5.24
CA ASP A 69 43.02 -65.13 5.55
C ASP A 69 44.54 -65.00 5.68
N ILE A 70 44.99 -64.82 6.91
CA ILE A 70 46.30 -65.28 7.31
C ILE A 70 46.22 -66.80 7.16
N SER A 71 46.50 -67.26 5.94
CA SER A 71 47.03 -68.58 5.68
C SER A 71 48.38 -68.66 6.39
N CYS A 72 48.32 -68.84 7.71
CA CYS A 72 49.32 -69.64 8.35
C CYS A 72 49.20 -71.00 7.65
N HIS A 73 50.14 -71.26 6.76
CA HIS A 73 50.58 -72.60 6.47
C HIS A 73 50.83 -73.30 7.81
N GLU A 74 49.77 -73.86 8.40
CA GLU A 74 49.93 -75.12 9.08
C GLU A 74 50.22 -76.11 7.95
N GLU A 75 51.50 -76.23 7.62
CA GLU A 75 52.11 -77.55 7.48
C GLU A 75 51.73 -78.35 8.73
N SER A 76 50.48 -78.81 8.78
CA SER A 76 50.13 -80.03 9.45
C SER A 76 50.80 -81.09 8.60
N HIS A 77 52.12 -81.24 8.82
CA HIS A 77 52.78 -82.52 8.74
C HIS A 77 51.77 -83.48 9.31
N GLY A 78 51.16 -84.28 8.41
CA GLY A 78 50.22 -85.30 8.79
C GLY A 78 50.84 -85.94 10.00
N VAL A 79 50.18 -85.77 11.14
CA VAL A 79 50.55 -86.46 12.36
C VAL A 79 50.47 -87.90 11.91
N HIS A 80 51.65 -88.44 11.57
CA HIS A 80 51.84 -89.84 11.34
C HIS A 80 51.22 -90.42 12.58
N ASP A 81 50.06 -91.04 12.35
CA ASP A 81 49.42 -91.91 13.28
C ASP A 81 50.57 -92.73 13.86
N PHE A 82 50.98 -92.44 15.10
CA PHE A 82 51.96 -93.23 15.85
C PHE A 82 51.23 -94.52 16.24
N ARG A 83 50.75 -95.21 15.20
CA ARG A 83 50.26 -96.56 15.10
C ARG A 83 51.42 -97.48 14.67
N LEU A 84 52.65 -97.01 14.86
CA LEU A 84 53.81 -97.87 14.97
C LEU A 84 53.89 -98.32 16.42
N GLU A 85 53.45 -99.57 16.60
CA GLU A 85 53.56 -100.40 17.79
C GLU A 85 52.54 -100.19 18.92
N GLN A 86 51.26 -100.34 18.61
CA GLN A 86 50.30 -100.81 19.62
C GLN A 86 50.56 -102.29 20.03
N GLU A 87 51.50 -102.96 19.36
CA GLU A 87 51.90 -104.33 19.65
C GLU A 87 52.99 -104.51 20.72
N THR A 88 53.60 -103.48 21.32
CA THR A 88 54.83 -103.72 22.12
C THR A 88 54.70 -103.61 23.64
N ASP A 89 53.89 -102.74 24.24
CA ASP A 89 53.90 -102.61 25.72
C ASP A 89 53.22 -103.77 26.48
N GLU A 90 52.06 -104.25 26.01
CA GLU A 90 51.40 -105.44 26.60
C GLU A 90 52.19 -106.72 26.34
N LYS A 91 52.77 -106.87 25.14
CA LYS A 91 53.66 -108.00 24.82
C LYS A 91 54.97 -107.96 25.59
N LEU A 92 55.54 -106.78 25.83
CA LEU A 92 56.74 -106.60 26.66
C LEU A 92 56.43 -106.89 28.13
N LEU A 93 55.27 -106.44 28.63
CA LEU A 93 54.80 -106.79 29.96
C LEU A 93 54.59 -108.30 30.11
N GLN A 94 54.02 -108.94 29.09
CA GLN A 94 53.81 -110.39 29.04
C GLN A 94 55.15 -111.14 28.99
N ARG A 95 56.12 -110.70 28.18
CA ARG A 95 57.47 -111.29 28.15
C ARG A 95 58.23 -111.10 29.46
N ALA A 96 58.10 -109.96 30.13
CA ALA A 96 58.68 -109.75 31.46
C ALA A 96 58.08 -110.72 32.48
N LYS A 97 56.76 -110.92 32.45
CA LYS A 97 56.07 -111.94 33.27
C LYS A 97 56.51 -113.36 32.96
N GLU A 98 56.73 -113.69 31.68
CA GLU A 98 57.21 -115.01 31.25
C GLU A 98 58.66 -115.27 31.68
N VAL A 99 59.54 -114.26 31.61
CA VAL A 99 60.91 -114.32 32.14
C VAL A 99 60.86 -114.55 33.65
N ASP A 100 60.08 -113.78 34.40
CA ASP A 100 59.92 -113.98 35.84
C ASP A 100 59.39 -115.39 36.16
N ALA A 101 58.38 -115.87 35.42
CA ALA A 101 57.80 -117.20 35.60
C ALA A 101 58.78 -118.34 35.26
N GLY A 102 59.60 -118.18 34.22
CA GLY A 102 60.60 -119.15 33.78
C GLY A 102 61.73 -119.37 34.79
N PHE A 103 62.06 -118.38 35.62
CA PHE A 103 63.05 -118.50 36.68
C PHE A 103 62.48 -118.93 38.03
N MET A 104 61.16 -118.79 38.25
CA MET A 104 60.48 -119.25 39.47
C MET A 104 60.13 -120.75 39.47
N LEU A 105 60.21 -121.44 38.32
CA LEU A 105 59.71 -122.81 38.14
C LEU A 105 60.75 -123.90 37.80
N SER A 106 62.04 -123.74 38.12
CA SER A 106 63.02 -124.83 37.91
C SER A 106 63.79 -125.29 39.17
N PRO A 107 63.14 -125.97 40.14
CA PRO A 107 63.83 -126.87 41.07
C PRO A 107 64.23 -128.20 40.40
N ILE A 108 63.56 -128.56 39.31
CA ILE A 108 63.65 -129.88 38.67
C ILE A 108 64.86 -130.01 37.73
N GLU A 109 65.43 -128.91 37.22
CA GLU A 109 66.68 -128.97 36.44
C GLU A 109 67.93 -128.85 37.33
N ASN A 110 67.83 -128.19 38.49
CA ASN A 110 68.89 -128.18 39.51
C ASN A 110 69.13 -129.56 40.12
N SER A 111 68.12 -130.43 40.17
CA SER A 111 68.29 -131.81 40.65
C SER A 111 69.05 -132.71 39.66
N LYS A 112 69.04 -132.39 38.35
CA LYS A 112 69.82 -133.11 37.33
C LYS A 112 71.30 -132.68 37.28
N LEU A 113 71.62 -131.43 37.62
CA LEU A 113 73.01 -130.99 37.80
C LEU A 113 73.64 -131.57 39.09
N ASN A 114 72.84 -131.76 40.14
CA ASN A 114 73.29 -132.40 41.38
C ASN A 114 73.46 -133.94 41.29
N ALA A 115 72.88 -134.58 40.26
CA ALA A 115 72.94 -136.03 40.06
C ALA A 115 74.23 -136.54 39.36
N LEU A 116 75.11 -135.64 38.89
CA LEU A 116 76.44 -135.97 38.33
C LEU A 116 77.55 -135.89 39.40
N ARG A 117 77.21 -136.29 40.63
CA ARG A 117 78.11 -136.29 41.80
C ARG A 117 78.70 -137.68 42.03
N ASP A 118 79.47 -138.22 41.08
CA ASP A 118 80.37 -139.34 41.43
C ASP A 118 81.57 -139.49 40.47
N LYS A 119 82.78 -139.30 41.03
CA LYS A 119 84.14 -139.71 40.58
C LYS A 119 84.91 -138.89 39.50
N ARG A 120 86.13 -138.51 39.94
CA ARG A 120 87.31 -137.82 39.34
C ARG A 120 87.34 -136.28 39.42
N LEU A 121 88.38 -135.82 40.12
CA LEU A 121 88.72 -134.44 40.49
C LEU A 121 89.22 -133.66 39.27
N ASP A 122 88.30 -132.86 38.72
CA ASP A 122 88.41 -131.73 37.75
C ASP A 122 86.97 -131.18 37.47
N SER A 123 85.95 -132.01 37.77
CA SER A 123 84.51 -131.73 37.60
C SER A 123 83.89 -130.76 38.65
N THR A 124 84.43 -130.66 39.87
CA THR A 124 83.82 -129.88 40.96
C THR A 124 83.93 -128.36 40.76
N GLU A 125 85.08 -127.87 40.27
CA GLU A 125 85.29 -126.45 39.98
C GLU A 125 84.45 -125.99 38.78
N MET A 126 84.32 -126.86 37.77
CA MET A 126 83.42 -126.64 36.63
C MET A 126 81.95 -126.55 37.05
N LEU A 127 81.50 -127.39 38.00
CA LEU A 127 80.14 -127.32 38.55
C LEU A 127 79.90 -126.04 39.37
N GLN A 128 80.87 -125.58 40.16
CA GLN A 128 80.77 -124.30 40.87
C GLN A 128 80.71 -123.11 39.91
N LEU A 129 81.50 -123.14 38.82
CA LEU A 129 81.44 -122.14 37.75
C LEU A 129 80.08 -122.15 37.05
N ILE A 130 79.54 -123.34 36.72
CA ILE A 130 78.19 -123.48 36.14
C ILE A 130 77.13 -122.90 37.08
N GLN A 131 77.24 -123.15 38.39
CA GLN A 131 76.30 -122.63 39.38
C GLN A 131 76.39 -121.11 39.53
N GLY A 132 77.60 -120.55 39.51
CA GLY A 132 77.82 -119.10 39.45
C GLY A 132 77.20 -118.47 38.19
N LEU A 133 77.44 -119.07 37.02
CA LEU A 133 76.87 -118.62 35.74
C LEU A 133 75.33 -118.69 35.73
N ILE A 134 74.73 -119.69 36.38
CA ILE A 134 73.27 -119.79 36.51
C ILE A 134 72.73 -118.66 37.40
N GLU A 135 73.41 -118.33 38.51
CA GLU A 135 72.98 -117.27 39.42
C GLU A 135 73.17 -115.88 38.79
N ASP A 136 74.28 -115.64 38.10
CA ASP A 136 74.50 -114.42 37.32
C ASP A 136 73.44 -114.26 36.22
N ARG A 137 73.06 -115.37 35.54
CA ARG A 137 71.98 -115.35 34.56
C ARG A 137 70.63 -114.98 35.19
N LYS A 138 70.34 -115.44 36.41
CA LYS A 138 69.11 -115.06 37.13
C LYS A 138 69.13 -113.59 37.53
N MET A 139 70.26 -113.10 38.06
CA MET A 139 70.41 -111.70 38.44
C MET A 139 70.29 -110.77 37.24
N LEU A 140 70.90 -111.13 36.10
CA LEU A 140 70.75 -110.39 34.85
C LEU A 140 69.30 -110.45 34.34
N ALA A 141 68.61 -111.58 34.45
CA ALA A 141 67.22 -111.69 34.04
C ALA A 141 66.25 -110.88 34.92
N SER A 142 66.46 -110.85 36.24
CA SER A 142 65.66 -110.04 37.17
C SER A 142 65.91 -108.54 36.98
N GLU A 143 67.17 -108.14 36.75
CA GLU A 143 67.53 -106.76 36.42
C GLU A 143 66.91 -106.32 35.08
N LEU A 144 66.99 -107.15 34.03
CA LEU A 144 66.33 -106.88 32.75
C LEU A 144 64.80 -106.78 32.90
N SER A 145 64.18 -107.66 33.69
CA SER A 145 62.74 -107.62 33.98
C SER A 145 62.36 -106.32 34.73
N SER A 146 63.15 -105.91 35.72
CA SER A 146 62.97 -104.66 36.46
C SER A 146 63.09 -103.43 35.56
N GLN A 147 64.11 -103.37 34.72
CA GLN A 147 64.29 -102.29 33.75
C GLN A 147 63.14 -102.20 32.75
N ILE A 148 62.67 -103.35 32.22
CA ILE A 148 61.51 -103.39 31.32
C ILE A 148 60.27 -102.84 32.04
N LYS A 149 60.00 -103.27 33.27
CA LYS A 149 58.86 -102.78 34.07
C LYS A 149 58.96 -101.28 34.36
N ALA A 150 60.12 -100.78 34.77
CA ALA A 150 60.35 -99.37 35.05
C ALA A 150 60.10 -98.50 33.80
N ARG A 151 60.66 -98.91 32.65
CA ARG A 151 60.42 -98.24 31.36
C ARG A 151 58.96 -98.27 30.94
N LEU A 152 58.25 -99.38 31.17
CA LEU A 152 56.82 -99.48 30.92
C LEU A 152 56.04 -98.51 31.83
N THR A 153 56.35 -98.42 33.12
CA THR A 153 55.68 -97.47 34.03
C THR A 153 55.91 -96.01 33.64
N GLU A 154 57.12 -95.66 33.20
CA GLU A 154 57.46 -94.32 32.68
C GLU A 154 56.67 -94.01 31.39
N ARG A 155 56.59 -94.96 30.45
CA ARG A 155 55.78 -94.83 29.23
C ARG A 155 54.29 -94.68 29.53
N PHE A 156 53.74 -95.44 30.47
CA PHE A 156 52.34 -95.29 30.87
C PHE A 156 52.08 -93.93 31.55
N ALA A 157 52.98 -93.48 32.43
CA ALA A 157 52.86 -92.19 33.09
C ALA A 157 52.90 -91.03 32.08
N THR A 158 53.88 -91.02 31.17
CA THR A 158 54.00 -90.01 30.11
C THR A 158 52.83 -90.01 29.15
N LYS A 159 52.27 -91.19 28.79
CA LYS A 159 51.06 -91.30 27.96
C LYS A 159 49.82 -90.75 28.67
N GLU A 160 49.67 -91.00 29.96
CA GLU A 160 48.57 -90.42 30.76
C GLU A 160 48.74 -88.91 30.94
N GLU A 161 49.95 -88.41 31.18
CA GLU A 161 50.24 -86.98 31.21
C GLU A 161 49.94 -86.30 29.87
N TYR A 162 50.39 -86.89 28.76
CA TYR A 162 50.06 -86.40 27.42
C TYR A 162 48.55 -86.35 27.19
N LYS A 163 47.78 -87.37 27.60
CA LYS A 163 46.32 -87.35 27.53
C LYS A 163 45.71 -86.20 28.33
N ARG A 164 46.21 -85.95 29.55
CA ARG A 164 45.74 -84.82 30.39
C ARG A 164 46.06 -83.48 29.75
N SER A 165 47.30 -83.27 29.30
CA SER A 165 47.72 -82.02 28.62
C SER A 165 46.97 -81.81 27.30
N LYS A 166 46.70 -82.88 26.54
CA LYS A 166 45.88 -82.81 25.33
C LYS A 166 44.46 -82.36 25.64
N LEU A 167 43.83 -82.97 26.66
CA LEU A 167 42.49 -82.58 27.09
C LEU A 167 42.46 -81.13 27.60
N GLU A 168 43.46 -80.71 28.36
CA GLU A 168 43.59 -79.33 28.83
C GLU A 168 43.71 -78.37 27.64
N LEU A 169 44.56 -78.66 26.66
CA LEU A 169 44.69 -77.86 25.44
C LEU A 169 43.36 -77.78 24.68
N GLU A 170 42.67 -78.90 24.47
CA GLU A 170 41.36 -78.94 23.83
C GLU A 170 40.30 -78.12 24.58
N THR A 171 40.32 -78.14 25.93
CA THR A 171 39.41 -77.31 26.74
C THR A 171 39.75 -75.82 26.60
N ARG A 172 41.03 -75.46 26.55
CA ARG A 172 41.50 -74.10 26.37
C ARG A 172 41.15 -73.57 24.98
N THR A 173 41.37 -74.37 23.93
CA THR A 173 41.00 -74.03 22.55
C THR A 173 39.49 -73.81 22.42
N ARG A 174 38.66 -74.69 23.00
CA ARG A 174 37.20 -74.50 23.00
C ARG A 174 36.76 -73.24 23.73
N ARG A 175 37.42 -72.88 24.84
CA ARG A 175 37.13 -71.63 25.56
C ARG A 175 37.48 -70.41 24.72
N LEU A 176 38.66 -70.39 24.12
CA LEU A 176 39.10 -69.29 23.26
C LEU A 176 38.22 -69.14 22.02
N GLU A 177 37.79 -70.24 21.38
CA GLU A 177 36.87 -70.15 20.24
C GLU A 177 35.51 -69.58 20.65
N LYS A 178 35.00 -69.96 21.84
CA LYS A 178 33.78 -69.35 22.38
C LYS A 178 33.96 -67.86 22.65
N GLU A 179 35.05 -67.46 23.33
CA GLU A 179 35.36 -66.06 23.59
C GLU A 179 35.49 -65.25 22.30
N LYS A 180 36.10 -65.82 21.26
CA LYS A 180 36.19 -65.21 19.92
C LYS A 180 34.80 -64.99 19.30
N ILE A 181 33.92 -65.99 19.33
CA ILE A 181 32.54 -65.85 18.80
C ILE A 181 31.74 -64.84 19.63
N ASP A 182 31.86 -64.86 20.96
CA ASP A 182 31.18 -63.94 21.86
C ASP A 182 31.65 -62.49 21.61
N ILE A 183 32.97 -62.26 21.46
CA ILE A 183 33.51 -60.93 21.12
C ILE A 183 33.07 -60.48 19.73
N GLN A 184 33.09 -61.37 18.74
CA GLN A 184 32.66 -61.05 17.38
C GLN A 184 31.18 -60.63 17.33
N SER A 185 30.29 -61.41 17.95
CA SER A 185 28.85 -61.08 18.00
C SER A 185 28.56 -59.80 18.79
N ASN A 186 29.29 -59.53 19.88
CA ASN A 186 29.19 -58.27 20.60
C ASN A 186 29.66 -57.07 19.75
N LEU A 187 30.70 -57.24 18.94
CA LEU A 187 31.17 -56.18 18.05
C LEU A 187 30.17 -55.91 16.92
N GLU A 188 29.62 -56.94 16.30
CA GLU A 188 28.59 -56.82 15.25
C GLU A 188 27.35 -56.10 15.79
N THR A 189 26.83 -56.52 16.95
CA THR A 189 25.67 -55.86 17.59
C THR A 189 25.95 -54.41 17.98
N GLU A 190 27.15 -54.07 18.46
CA GLU A 190 27.52 -52.68 18.77
C GLU A 190 27.69 -51.82 17.50
N LEU A 191 28.19 -52.39 16.40
CA LEU A 191 28.24 -51.72 15.11
C LEU A 191 26.83 -51.43 14.59
N ASP A 192 25.92 -52.40 14.65
CA ASP A 192 24.52 -52.23 14.25
C ASP A 192 23.80 -51.20 15.12
N ARG A 193 24.04 -51.23 16.44
CA ARG A 193 23.50 -50.25 17.38
C ARG A 193 24.01 -48.84 17.07
N ARG A 194 25.30 -48.65 16.80
CA ARG A 194 25.86 -47.35 16.41
C ARG A 194 25.39 -46.89 15.04
N SER A 195 25.28 -47.81 14.09
CA SER A 195 24.78 -47.54 12.74
C SER A 195 23.34 -47.03 12.78
N SER A 196 22.48 -47.68 13.58
CA SER A 196 21.09 -47.25 13.78
C SER A 196 21.00 -45.91 14.52
N ASP A 197 21.78 -45.71 15.59
CA ASP A 197 21.86 -44.41 16.29
C ASP A 197 22.25 -43.26 15.34
N TRP A 198 23.25 -43.47 14.48
CA TRP A 198 23.69 -42.47 13.50
C TRP A 198 22.66 -42.26 12.39
N SER A 199 21.96 -43.31 11.96
CA SER A 199 20.89 -43.21 10.98
C SER A 199 19.74 -42.36 11.51
N VAL A 200 19.32 -42.57 12.77
CA VAL A 200 18.28 -41.75 13.42
C VAL A 200 18.74 -40.30 13.59
N LYS A 201 20.00 -40.07 13.96
CA LYS A 201 20.54 -38.69 14.04
C LYS A 201 20.56 -38.01 12.67
N LEU A 202 20.97 -38.72 11.63
CA LEU A 202 20.99 -38.20 10.26
C LEU A 202 19.59 -37.81 9.81
N GLU A 203 18.59 -38.67 10.03
CA GLU A 203 17.20 -38.39 9.70
C GLU A 203 16.67 -37.15 10.45
N ARG A 204 16.99 -37.00 11.73
CA ARG A 204 16.66 -35.78 12.51
C ARG A 204 17.29 -34.53 11.91
N PHE A 205 18.56 -34.59 11.52
CA PHE A 205 19.22 -33.45 10.88
C PHE A 205 18.63 -33.11 9.52
N GLN A 206 18.27 -34.11 8.71
CA GLN A 206 17.62 -33.92 7.42
C GLN A 206 16.24 -33.27 7.57
N PHE A 207 15.44 -33.73 8.55
CA PHE A 207 14.16 -33.10 8.86
C PHE A 207 14.33 -31.65 9.32
N GLU A 208 15.30 -31.38 10.20
CA GLU A 208 15.58 -30.02 10.66
C GLU A 208 16.05 -29.12 9.51
N GLU A 209 16.92 -29.63 8.64
CA GLU A 209 17.36 -28.92 7.43
C GLU A 209 16.18 -28.60 6.52
N GLN A 210 15.27 -29.57 6.28
CA GLN A 210 14.07 -29.34 5.50
C GLN A 210 13.18 -28.27 6.14
N ARG A 211 12.95 -28.34 7.45
CA ARG A 211 12.17 -27.35 8.21
C ARG A 211 12.77 -25.95 8.09
N LEU A 212 14.09 -25.82 8.20
CA LEU A 212 14.79 -24.55 8.02
C LEU A 212 14.71 -24.04 6.58
N ARG A 213 14.85 -24.91 5.59
CA ARG A 213 14.66 -24.55 4.17
C ARG A 213 13.24 -24.06 3.90
N GLU A 214 12.23 -24.71 4.47
CA GLU A 214 10.83 -24.27 4.42
C GLU A 214 10.66 -22.90 5.07
N ARG A 215 11.24 -22.69 6.26
CA ARG A 215 11.20 -21.40 6.94
C ARG A 215 11.85 -20.28 6.13
N VAL A 216 12.98 -20.55 5.48
CA VAL A 216 13.65 -19.59 4.59
C VAL A 216 12.77 -19.27 3.38
N ARG A 217 12.09 -20.25 2.78
CA ARG A 217 11.12 -20.01 1.69
C ARG A 217 9.95 -19.14 2.14
N GLU A 218 9.35 -19.42 3.31
CA GLU A 218 8.27 -18.59 3.87
C GLU A 218 8.72 -17.14 4.06
N ILE A 219 9.92 -16.92 4.62
CA ILE A 219 10.47 -15.59 4.82
C ILE A 219 10.71 -14.90 3.46
N ALA A 220 11.20 -15.61 2.46
CA ALA A 220 11.39 -15.06 1.11
C ALA A 220 10.05 -14.66 0.46
N GLU A 221 9.00 -15.48 0.60
CA GLU A 221 7.65 -15.16 0.13
C GLU A 221 7.07 -13.93 0.84
N GLN A 222 7.23 -13.85 2.17
CA GLN A 222 6.84 -12.68 2.96
C GLN A 222 7.58 -11.42 2.50
N ASN A 223 8.89 -11.50 2.27
CA ASN A 223 9.68 -10.37 1.78
C ASN A 223 9.20 -9.88 0.42
N VAL A 224 8.90 -10.79 -0.51
CA VAL A 224 8.31 -10.44 -1.82
C VAL A 224 6.94 -9.78 -1.64
N SER A 225 6.11 -10.26 -0.71
CA SER A 225 4.81 -9.63 -0.42
C SER A 225 4.96 -8.22 0.14
N PHE A 226 5.93 -7.99 1.05
CA PHE A 226 6.23 -6.67 1.59
C PHE A 226 6.78 -5.74 0.51
N GLN A 227 7.63 -6.23 -0.39
CA GLN A 227 8.11 -5.43 -1.53
C GLN A 227 6.96 -4.98 -2.44
N ARG A 228 5.97 -5.86 -2.69
CA ARG A 228 4.75 -5.50 -3.44
C ARG A 228 3.94 -4.43 -2.71
N GLU A 229 3.76 -4.57 -1.40
CA GLU A 229 3.05 -3.57 -0.57
C GLU A 229 3.79 -2.23 -0.55
N ILE A 230 5.12 -2.23 -0.43
CA ILE A 230 5.95 -1.02 -0.54
C ILE A 230 5.77 -0.36 -1.90
N THR A 231 5.78 -1.12 -2.99
CA THR A 231 5.59 -0.61 -4.35
C THR A 231 4.19 0.03 -4.51
N LEU A 232 3.17 -0.62 -3.96
CA LEU A 232 1.80 -0.10 -3.95
C LEU A 232 1.69 1.18 -3.11
N LEU A 233 2.30 1.23 -1.93
CA LEU A 233 2.33 2.44 -1.11
C LEU A 233 3.10 3.57 -1.79
N GLN A 234 4.16 3.25 -2.53
CA GLN A 234 4.89 4.22 -3.35
C GLN A 234 4.02 4.79 -4.47
N SER A 235 3.24 3.96 -5.19
CA SER A 235 2.32 4.46 -6.20
C SER A 235 1.24 5.36 -5.58
N TYR A 236 0.64 4.95 -4.45
CA TYR A 236 -0.31 5.80 -3.72
C TYR A 236 0.31 7.12 -3.26
N LYS A 237 1.57 7.11 -2.80
CA LYS A 237 2.29 8.34 -2.44
C LYS A 237 2.45 9.26 -3.65
N VAL A 238 2.80 8.73 -4.82
CA VAL A 238 2.93 9.51 -6.05
C VAL A 238 1.59 10.13 -6.45
N ASP A 239 0.51 9.35 -6.42
CA ASP A 239 -0.85 9.83 -6.74
C ASP A 239 -1.35 10.88 -5.74
N ALA A 240 -1.11 10.68 -4.44
CA ALA A 240 -1.43 11.68 -3.43
C ALA A 240 -0.63 12.97 -3.66
N THR A 241 0.66 12.85 -3.99
CA THR A 241 1.52 14.00 -4.27
C THR A 241 1.07 14.75 -5.53
N SER A 242 0.63 14.05 -6.59
CA SER A 242 0.11 14.69 -7.80
C SER A 242 -1.21 15.40 -7.54
N ARG A 243 -2.11 14.80 -6.76
CA ARG A 243 -3.37 15.41 -6.32
C ARG A 243 -3.14 16.66 -5.46
N ILE A 244 -2.19 16.60 -4.52
CA ILE A 244 -1.79 17.76 -3.70
C ILE A 244 -1.28 18.89 -4.61
N LYS A 245 -0.37 18.60 -5.55
CA LYS A 245 0.13 19.61 -6.51
C LYS A 245 -0.99 20.25 -7.35
N SER A 246 -1.96 19.46 -7.80
CA SER A 246 -3.13 19.97 -8.53
C SER A 246 -3.98 20.90 -7.67
N LEU A 247 -4.25 20.52 -6.42
CA LEU A 247 -5.01 21.34 -5.47
C LEU A 247 -4.25 22.61 -5.08
N GLU A 248 -2.92 22.54 -4.91
CA GLU A 248 -2.07 23.71 -4.69
C GLU A 248 -2.13 24.69 -5.86
N LEU A 249 -2.14 24.18 -7.10
CA LEU A 249 -2.29 25.02 -8.29
C LEU A 249 -3.69 25.68 -8.35
N GLN A 250 -4.74 24.92 -8.02
CA GLN A 250 -6.10 25.46 -7.96
C GLN A 250 -6.24 26.53 -6.87
N ASN A 251 -5.66 26.31 -5.69
CA ASN A 251 -5.65 27.29 -4.60
C ASN A 251 -4.91 28.57 -5.02
N LYS A 252 -3.75 28.46 -5.68
CA LYS A 252 -3.05 29.64 -6.23
C LYS A 252 -3.92 30.41 -7.23
N HIS A 253 -4.68 29.71 -8.08
CA HIS A 253 -5.60 30.36 -9.00
C HIS A 253 -6.73 31.08 -8.27
N LEU A 254 -7.36 30.43 -7.28
CA LEU A 254 -8.41 31.05 -6.46
C LEU A 254 -7.90 32.25 -5.66
N ASP A 255 -6.68 32.20 -5.13
CA ASP A 255 -6.04 33.34 -4.46
C ASP A 255 -5.85 34.53 -5.40
N ASN A 256 -5.45 34.28 -6.65
CA ASN A 256 -5.31 35.33 -7.66
C ASN A 256 -6.66 35.97 -8.00
N GLU A 257 -7.71 35.17 -8.19
CA GLU A 257 -9.07 35.67 -8.43
C GLU A 257 -9.60 36.45 -7.21
N LEU A 258 -9.35 35.95 -6.00
CA LEU A 258 -9.71 36.66 -4.76
C LEU A 258 -9.00 38.02 -4.68
N GLN A 259 -7.71 38.09 -5.04
CA GLN A 259 -6.96 39.33 -5.05
C GLN A 259 -7.52 40.32 -6.08
N LYS A 260 -7.92 39.84 -7.26
CA LYS A 260 -8.58 40.67 -8.27
C LYS A 260 -9.90 41.23 -7.76
N VAL A 261 -10.76 40.37 -7.18
CA VAL A 261 -12.04 40.80 -6.60
C VAL A 261 -11.83 41.81 -5.46
N LYS A 262 -10.79 41.65 -4.64
CA LYS A 262 -10.44 42.64 -3.60
C LYS A 262 -10.09 44.00 -4.21
N VAL A 263 -9.27 44.03 -5.25
CA VAL A 263 -8.92 45.28 -5.96
C VAL A 263 -10.16 45.93 -6.56
N ASP A 264 -11.03 45.16 -7.21
CA ASP A 264 -12.28 45.68 -7.77
C ASP A 264 -13.22 46.21 -6.68
N HIS A 265 -13.30 45.53 -5.54
CA HIS A 265 -14.08 45.99 -4.39
C HIS A 265 -13.54 47.31 -3.83
N GLU A 266 -12.22 47.44 -3.66
CA GLU A 266 -11.56 48.68 -3.23
C GLU A 266 -11.84 49.82 -4.21
N ASN A 267 -11.75 49.57 -5.52
CA ASN A 267 -12.06 50.56 -6.56
C ASN A 267 -13.52 51.02 -6.51
N LEU A 268 -14.47 50.08 -6.40
CA LEU A 268 -15.89 50.40 -6.26
C LEU A 268 -16.20 51.16 -4.97
N HIS A 269 -15.56 50.77 -3.87
CA HIS A 269 -15.69 51.49 -2.60
C HIS A 269 -15.21 52.93 -2.73
N ASN A 270 -14.05 53.15 -3.35
CA ASN A 270 -13.52 54.50 -3.60
C ASN A 270 -14.46 55.32 -4.50
N SER A 271 -15.00 54.74 -5.57
CA SER A 271 -15.99 55.41 -6.43
C SER A 271 -17.29 55.73 -5.71
N LEU A 272 -17.73 54.84 -4.80
CA LEU A 272 -18.90 55.07 -3.96
C LEU A 272 -18.67 56.24 -2.99
N VAL A 273 -17.52 56.28 -2.32
CA VAL A 273 -17.13 57.38 -1.43
C VAL A 273 -17.08 58.70 -2.22
N GLU A 274 -16.43 58.72 -3.37
CA GLU A 274 -16.35 59.92 -4.23
C GLU A 274 -17.74 60.40 -4.68
N SER A 275 -18.64 59.46 -5.02
CA SER A 275 -20.02 59.79 -5.38
C SER A 275 -20.82 60.32 -4.19
N HIS A 276 -20.57 59.79 -2.99
CA HIS A 276 -21.19 60.27 -1.76
C HIS A 276 -20.73 61.68 -1.41
N ASP A 277 -19.44 61.98 -1.56
CA ASP A 277 -18.88 63.32 -1.36
C ASP A 277 -19.49 64.33 -2.34
N LYS A 278 -19.63 63.97 -3.63
CA LYS A 278 -20.32 64.78 -4.64
C LYS A 278 -21.78 65.03 -4.28
N LEU A 279 -22.47 64.02 -3.76
CA LEU A 279 -23.86 64.14 -3.33
C LEU A 279 -23.99 65.05 -2.10
N ALA A 280 -23.06 64.95 -1.14
CA ALA A 280 -23.00 65.85 0.02
C ALA A 280 -22.78 67.30 -0.42
N GLN A 281 -21.88 67.54 -1.39
CA GLN A 281 -21.68 68.87 -1.97
C GLN A 281 -22.96 69.39 -2.65
N ALA A 282 -23.62 68.58 -3.49
CA ALA A 282 -24.86 68.97 -4.15
C ALA A 282 -26.00 69.26 -3.16
N ILE A 283 -26.07 68.53 -2.03
CA ILE A 283 -27.01 68.84 -0.95
C ILE A 283 -26.72 70.21 -0.34
N ALA A 284 -25.45 70.51 -0.02
CA ALA A 284 -25.06 71.80 0.52
C ALA A 284 -25.38 72.95 -0.45
N GLU A 285 -25.13 72.76 -1.75
CA GLU A 285 -25.48 73.73 -2.80
C GLU A 285 -27.00 73.92 -2.92
N ARG A 286 -27.78 72.84 -2.90
CA ARG A 286 -29.24 72.89 -2.91
C ARG A 286 -29.77 73.64 -1.70
N ASP A 287 -29.23 73.39 -0.52
CA ASP A 287 -29.67 74.03 0.72
C ASP A 287 -29.36 75.53 0.69
N LYS A 288 -28.21 75.92 0.12
CA LYS A 288 -27.88 77.33 -0.14
C LYS A 288 -28.83 77.99 -1.15
N ILE A 289 -29.21 77.30 -2.22
CA ILE A 289 -30.20 77.81 -3.19
C ILE A 289 -31.57 77.96 -2.52
N ARG A 290 -31.96 77.01 -1.66
CA ARG A 290 -33.22 77.08 -0.92
C ARG A 290 -33.27 78.31 -0.02
N GLU A 291 -32.21 78.58 0.73
CA GLU A 291 -32.08 79.78 1.57
C GLU A 291 -32.24 81.06 0.72
N LEU A 292 -31.54 81.16 -0.42
CA LEU A 292 -31.68 82.30 -1.34
C LEU A 292 -33.10 82.47 -1.91
N LEU A 293 -33.80 81.37 -2.18
CA LEU A 293 -35.19 81.40 -2.65
C LEU A 293 -36.15 81.85 -1.55
N GLU A 294 -35.93 81.44 -0.31
CA GLU A 294 -36.69 81.93 0.85
C GLU A 294 -36.52 83.44 1.03
N ASP A 295 -35.28 83.95 0.99
CA ASP A 295 -34.98 85.39 1.02
C ASP A 295 -35.72 86.16 -0.10
N LYS A 296 -35.71 85.62 -1.33
CA LYS A 296 -36.42 86.22 -2.47
C LYS A 296 -37.94 86.14 -2.31
N ALA A 297 -38.47 85.07 -1.73
CA ALA A 297 -39.89 84.95 -1.44
C ALA A 297 -40.33 86.00 -0.40
N GLU A 298 -39.52 86.26 0.62
CA GLU A 298 -39.75 87.33 1.59
C GLU A 298 -39.71 88.72 0.94
N ALA A 299 -38.71 88.99 0.10
CA ALA A 299 -38.63 90.23 -0.68
C ALA A 299 -39.83 90.41 -1.62
N ASN A 300 -40.30 89.33 -2.26
CA ASN A 300 -41.50 89.34 -3.09
C ASN A 300 -42.76 89.64 -2.25
N LYS A 301 -42.91 89.03 -1.06
CA LYS A 301 -44.00 89.37 -0.13
C LYS A 301 -43.96 90.85 0.24
N ALA A 302 -42.78 91.42 0.49
CA ALA A 302 -42.62 92.84 0.76
C ALA A 302 -43.04 93.72 -0.44
N SER A 303 -42.63 93.35 -1.66
CA SER A 303 -43.00 94.04 -2.90
C SER A 303 -44.50 93.99 -3.16
N HIS A 304 -45.15 92.84 -2.97
CA HIS A 304 -46.61 92.72 -3.08
C HIS A 304 -47.34 93.62 -2.07
N LYS A 305 -46.83 93.74 -0.83
CA LYS A 305 -47.38 94.69 0.15
C LYS A 305 -47.29 96.14 -0.34
N ILE A 306 -46.21 96.51 -1.02
CA ILE A 306 -46.04 97.85 -1.62
C ILE A 306 -47.02 98.04 -2.78
N ILE A 307 -47.12 97.08 -3.70
CA ILE A 307 -48.08 97.12 -4.82
C ILE A 307 -49.51 97.28 -4.31
N ALA A 308 -49.91 96.50 -3.30
CA ALA A 308 -51.24 96.60 -2.71
C ALA A 308 -51.52 97.95 -2.01
N ARG A 309 -50.47 98.63 -1.51
CA ARG A 309 -50.59 100.02 -1.00
C ARG A 309 -50.77 101.01 -2.15
N LEU A 310 -49.95 100.90 -3.21
CA LEU A 310 -50.07 101.74 -4.41
C LEU A 310 -51.43 101.61 -5.08
N GLN A 311 -51.94 100.38 -5.23
CA GLN A 311 -53.22 100.14 -5.88
C GLN A 311 -54.39 100.72 -5.07
N ARG A 312 -54.33 100.70 -3.74
CA ARG A 312 -55.29 101.44 -2.90
C ARG A 312 -55.23 102.94 -3.16
N ALA A 313 -54.03 103.53 -3.20
CA ALA A 313 -53.86 104.95 -3.50
C ALA A 313 -54.38 105.31 -4.90
N CYS A 314 -54.11 104.49 -5.93
CA CYS A 314 -54.66 104.69 -7.28
C CYS A 314 -56.19 104.64 -7.28
N ASN A 315 -56.80 103.66 -6.61
CA ASN A 315 -58.26 103.55 -6.52
C ASN A 315 -58.89 104.74 -5.79
N GLU A 316 -58.22 105.31 -4.78
CA GLU A 316 -58.65 106.55 -4.13
C GLU A 316 -58.58 107.75 -5.08
N GLN A 317 -57.49 107.88 -5.85
CA GLN A 317 -57.35 108.91 -6.87
C GLN A 317 -58.40 108.79 -7.98
N GLU A 318 -58.71 107.58 -8.45
CA GLU A 318 -59.78 107.35 -9.43
C GLU A 318 -61.15 107.80 -8.91
N LYS A 319 -61.46 107.55 -7.63
CA LYS A 319 -62.69 108.06 -7.00
C LYS A 319 -62.71 109.59 -6.96
N THR A 320 -61.59 110.25 -6.66
CA THR A 320 -61.47 111.71 -6.73
C THR A 320 -61.72 112.23 -8.14
N ILE A 321 -61.11 111.60 -9.15
CA ILE A 321 -61.29 111.97 -10.57
C ILE A 321 -62.74 111.77 -11.02
N ALA A 322 -63.38 110.68 -10.63
CA ALA A 322 -64.78 110.41 -10.95
C ALA A 322 -65.71 111.48 -10.33
N GLY A 323 -65.46 111.88 -9.08
CA GLY A 323 -66.20 112.98 -8.44
C GLY A 323 -66.07 114.31 -9.17
N LEU A 324 -64.85 114.64 -9.64
CA LEU A 324 -64.62 115.86 -10.45
C LEU A 324 -65.38 115.82 -11.78
N ARG A 325 -65.43 114.66 -12.46
CA ARG A 325 -66.17 114.49 -13.72
C ARG A 325 -67.68 114.67 -13.53
N GLN A 326 -68.24 114.17 -12.45
CA GLN A 326 -69.67 114.28 -12.16
C GLN A 326 -70.09 115.72 -11.81
N GLY A 327 -69.20 116.49 -11.14
CA GLY A 327 -69.40 117.92 -10.90
C GLY A 327 -69.43 118.75 -12.19
N PHE A 328 -68.59 118.42 -13.18
CA PHE A 328 -68.59 119.08 -14.49
C PHE A 328 -69.87 118.85 -15.30
N SER A 329 -70.48 117.67 -15.18
CA SER A 329 -71.72 117.32 -15.89
C SER A 329 -72.95 118.07 -15.36
N ALA A 330 -72.99 118.39 -14.06
CA ALA A 330 -74.10 119.15 -13.44
C ALA A 330 -74.09 120.65 -13.81
N GLU A 331 -72.95 121.19 -14.22
CA GLU A 331 -72.79 122.60 -14.64
C GLU A 331 -73.32 122.84 -16.08
N LEU A 332 -73.34 121.78 -16.92
CA LEU A 332 -73.74 121.82 -18.33
C LEU A 332 -75.27 121.87 -18.56
N GLU A 333 -76.09 121.44 -17.59
CA GLU A 333 -77.56 121.40 -17.71
C GLU A 333 -78.26 122.76 -17.46
N LYS A 334 -77.54 123.82 -17.06
CA LYS A 334 -78.13 125.13 -16.70
C LYS A 334 -78.09 126.22 -17.77
N ARG A 335 -77.55 125.98 -18.97
CA ARG A 335 -77.52 126.98 -20.06
C ARG A 335 -77.63 126.33 -21.44
N ALA A 336 -78.81 126.34 -22.05
CA ALA A 336 -78.97 126.48 -23.50
C ALA A 336 -80.45 126.62 -23.91
N ALA A 337 -80.95 127.85 -23.95
CA ALA A 337 -82.10 128.24 -24.74
C ALA A 337 -81.60 129.02 -25.97
N GLY A 338 -82.04 128.60 -27.16
CA GLY A 338 -81.94 129.35 -28.42
C GLY A 338 -80.65 129.16 -29.20
N ASN A 339 -80.74 128.52 -30.38
CA ASN A 339 -80.24 129.05 -31.65
C ASN A 339 -80.53 128.10 -32.83
N SER A 340 -81.36 128.60 -33.74
CA SER A 340 -81.92 127.92 -34.92
C SER A 340 -80.91 127.57 -36.03
N ASP A 341 -79.64 127.96 -35.90
CA ASP A 341 -78.60 127.67 -36.90
C ASP A 341 -77.82 126.38 -36.65
N MET A 342 -78.00 125.75 -35.47
CA MET A 342 -77.45 124.45 -35.13
C MET A 342 -78.19 123.31 -35.86
N ILE A 343 -79.50 123.47 -36.04
CA ILE A 343 -80.40 122.47 -36.64
C ILE A 343 -80.05 122.24 -38.12
N ASN A 344 -79.73 123.29 -38.86
CA ASN A 344 -79.35 123.19 -40.27
C ASN A 344 -77.95 122.57 -40.47
N ARG A 345 -77.02 122.75 -39.50
CA ARG A 345 -75.72 122.05 -39.49
C ARG A 345 -75.88 120.57 -39.15
N MET A 346 -76.75 120.23 -38.19
CA MET A 346 -77.08 118.83 -37.87
C MET A 346 -77.77 118.12 -39.03
N GLN A 347 -78.59 118.83 -39.82
CA GLN A 347 -79.23 118.27 -41.03
C GLN A 347 -78.22 117.97 -42.14
N MET A 348 -77.21 118.84 -42.36
CA MET A 348 -76.10 118.54 -43.29
C MET A 348 -75.23 117.37 -42.80
N GLU A 349 -75.02 117.29 -41.49
CA GLU A 349 -74.21 116.21 -40.91
C GLU A 349 -74.95 114.87 -40.89
N LEU A 350 -76.29 114.88 -40.78
CA LEU A 350 -77.14 113.70 -41.00
C LEU A 350 -77.01 113.18 -42.43
N ASN A 351 -76.99 114.07 -43.44
CA ASN A 351 -76.78 113.67 -44.84
C ASN A 351 -75.35 113.13 -45.08
N ARG A 352 -74.33 113.71 -44.42
CA ARG A 352 -72.95 113.19 -44.47
C ARG A 352 -72.84 111.80 -43.82
N LEU A 353 -73.43 111.62 -42.63
CA LEU A 353 -73.44 110.36 -41.90
C LEU A 353 -74.25 109.28 -42.62
N THR A 354 -75.33 109.66 -43.33
CA THR A 354 -76.08 108.74 -44.20
C THR A 354 -75.21 108.24 -45.38
N GLY A 355 -74.35 109.11 -45.93
CA GLY A 355 -73.35 108.69 -46.93
C GLY A 355 -72.28 107.75 -46.37
N VAL A 356 -71.83 107.98 -45.14
CA VAL A 356 -70.89 107.09 -44.44
C VAL A 356 -71.55 105.74 -44.13
N GLU A 357 -72.81 105.73 -43.70
CA GLU A 357 -73.58 104.51 -43.45
C GLU A 357 -73.77 103.67 -44.73
N GLN A 358 -74.07 104.30 -45.87
CA GLN A 358 -74.16 103.61 -47.15
C GLN A 358 -72.81 103.03 -47.60
N ASN A 359 -71.69 103.69 -47.31
CA ASN A 359 -70.36 103.15 -47.56
C ASN A 359 -70.03 101.97 -46.63
N LEU A 360 -70.36 102.06 -45.34
CA LEU A 360 -70.21 100.94 -44.41
C LEU A 360 -71.09 99.74 -44.80
N ARG A 361 -72.30 99.97 -45.34
CA ARG A 361 -73.14 98.90 -45.89
C ARG A 361 -72.50 98.23 -47.13
N LYS A 362 -71.82 98.99 -47.98
CA LYS A 362 -71.02 98.44 -49.11
C LYS A 362 -69.80 97.67 -48.63
N GLU A 363 -69.10 98.15 -47.59
CA GLU A 363 -68.00 97.43 -46.97
C GLU A 363 -68.47 96.13 -46.29
N ILE A 364 -69.61 96.15 -45.61
CA ILE A 364 -70.22 94.92 -45.06
C ILE A 364 -70.59 93.96 -46.19
N GLN A 365 -71.13 94.45 -47.31
CA GLN A 365 -71.38 93.63 -48.50
C GLN A 365 -70.08 93.03 -49.08
N SER A 366 -69.00 93.81 -49.12
CA SER A 366 -67.66 93.34 -49.51
C SER A 366 -67.11 92.29 -48.56
N CYS A 367 -67.27 92.49 -47.25
CA CYS A 367 -66.87 91.55 -46.21
C CYS A 367 -67.72 90.27 -46.24
N THR A 368 -68.99 90.38 -46.63
CA THR A 368 -69.88 89.24 -46.84
C THR A 368 -69.45 88.44 -48.08
N LEU A 369 -69.08 89.11 -49.18
CA LEU A 369 -68.52 88.46 -50.38
C LEU A 369 -67.17 87.80 -50.11
N GLU A 370 -66.31 88.43 -49.30
CA GLU A 370 -65.04 87.86 -48.85
C GLU A 370 -65.26 86.64 -47.95
N MET A 371 -66.23 86.70 -47.05
CA MET A 371 -66.63 85.56 -46.23
C MET A 371 -67.24 84.43 -47.07
N GLU A 372 -68.01 84.72 -48.12
CA GLU A 372 -68.53 83.75 -49.08
C GLU A 372 -67.38 83.12 -49.92
N SER A 373 -66.37 83.90 -50.28
CA SER A 373 -65.13 83.45 -50.94
C SER A 373 -64.33 82.51 -50.03
N LEU A 374 -64.11 82.89 -48.76
CA LEU A 374 -63.44 82.05 -47.77
C LEU A 374 -64.27 80.79 -47.47
N ARG A 375 -65.61 80.86 -47.55
CA ARG A 375 -66.49 79.69 -47.42
C ARG A 375 -66.36 78.75 -48.62
N GLN A 376 -66.25 79.27 -49.84
CA GLN A 376 -65.96 78.49 -51.05
C GLN A 376 -64.55 77.89 -51.02
N GLU A 377 -63.55 78.61 -50.50
CA GLU A 377 -62.19 78.11 -50.27
C GLU A 377 -62.19 76.98 -49.23
N ASN A 378 -62.93 77.14 -48.13
CA ASN A 378 -63.11 76.09 -47.13
C ASN A 378 -63.84 74.87 -47.70
N ILE A 379 -64.83 75.04 -48.59
CA ILE A 379 -65.44 73.94 -49.36
C ILE A 379 -64.40 73.28 -50.28
N GLY A 380 -63.49 74.05 -50.87
CA GLY A 380 -62.34 73.55 -51.64
C GLY A 380 -61.37 72.71 -50.80
N ILE A 381 -61.06 73.15 -49.57
CA ILE A 381 -60.24 72.40 -48.60
C ILE A 381 -60.98 71.14 -48.13
N LEU A 382 -62.29 71.23 -47.89
CA LEU A 382 -63.12 70.09 -47.53
C LEU A 382 -63.15 69.04 -48.65
N ASN A 383 -63.26 69.46 -49.91
CA ASN A 383 -63.19 68.58 -51.08
C ASN A 383 -61.77 67.99 -51.30
N ARG A 384 -60.71 68.68 -50.86
CA ARG A 384 -59.34 68.12 -50.82
C ARG A 384 -59.18 67.07 -49.72
N LEU A 385 -59.84 67.25 -48.57
CA LEU A 385 -59.89 66.27 -47.48
C LEU A 385 -60.82 65.09 -47.79
N GLN A 386 -61.94 65.28 -48.46
CA GLN A 386 -62.85 64.20 -48.87
C GLN A 386 -62.31 63.34 -50.01
N ARG A 387 -61.35 63.84 -50.80
CA ARG A 387 -60.55 63.02 -51.73
C ARG A 387 -59.47 62.18 -51.05
N SER A 388 -59.36 62.25 -49.72
CA SER A 388 -58.40 61.51 -48.88
C SER A 388 -58.98 60.24 -48.24
N GLU A 389 -60.20 59.81 -48.62
CA GLU A 389 -60.82 58.59 -48.09
C GLU A 389 -60.47 57.31 -48.87
N ASP A 390 -59.86 57.41 -50.06
CA ASP A 390 -59.39 56.26 -50.83
C ASP A 390 -57.87 56.34 -51.10
N GLY A 391 -57.09 55.56 -50.33
CA GLY A 391 -55.75 55.14 -50.72
C GLY A 391 -54.57 55.90 -50.09
N VAL A 392 -54.05 55.37 -48.98
CA VAL A 392 -52.86 55.80 -48.21
C VAL A 392 -51.54 55.90 -49.02
N ASN A 393 -51.52 55.49 -50.30
CA ASN A 393 -50.32 55.49 -51.12
C ASN A 393 -50.19 56.69 -52.09
N PHE A 394 -51.23 57.50 -52.31
CA PHE A 394 -51.17 58.69 -53.17
C PHE A 394 -50.69 59.96 -52.45
N SER A 395 -50.84 60.02 -51.12
CA SER A 395 -50.49 61.18 -50.28
C SER A 395 -48.99 61.38 -50.14
N THR A 396 -48.22 60.29 -50.07
CA THR A 396 -46.77 60.33 -49.84
C THR A 396 -46.00 60.84 -51.06
N ILE A 397 -46.45 60.46 -52.27
CA ILE A 397 -45.78 60.84 -53.53
C ILE A 397 -46.02 62.32 -53.85
N LEU A 398 -47.24 62.83 -53.64
CA LEU A 398 -47.55 64.25 -53.86
C LEU A 398 -46.89 65.14 -52.79
N LEU A 399 -46.86 64.68 -51.53
CA LEU A 399 -46.15 65.38 -50.47
C LEU A 399 -44.64 65.40 -50.74
N ASP A 400 -44.04 64.30 -51.20
CA ASP A 400 -42.62 64.27 -51.60
C ASP A 400 -42.35 65.19 -52.79
N GLN A 401 -43.23 65.23 -53.79
CA GLN A 401 -43.12 66.15 -54.92
C GLN A 401 -43.26 67.63 -54.50
N GLU A 402 -44.16 67.94 -53.57
CA GLU A 402 -44.37 69.29 -53.03
C GLU A 402 -43.20 69.73 -52.13
N LEU A 403 -42.71 68.83 -51.27
CA LEU A 403 -41.51 69.04 -50.47
C LEU A 403 -40.27 69.22 -51.36
N HIS A 404 -40.15 68.45 -52.43
CA HIS A 404 -39.07 68.58 -53.41
C HIS A 404 -39.11 69.94 -54.12
N ALA A 405 -40.28 70.35 -54.64
CA ALA A 405 -40.46 71.65 -55.26
C ALA A 405 -40.15 72.80 -54.28
N ARG A 406 -40.49 72.63 -53.00
CA ARG A 406 -40.16 73.60 -51.95
C ARG A 406 -38.66 73.66 -51.65
N VAL A 407 -37.98 72.52 -51.60
CA VAL A 407 -36.52 72.44 -51.41
C VAL A 407 -35.78 73.05 -52.59
N GLU A 408 -36.21 72.81 -53.83
CA GLU A 408 -35.64 73.45 -55.02
C GLU A 408 -35.84 74.98 -55.03
N SER A 409 -37.01 75.46 -54.61
CA SER A 409 -37.29 76.89 -54.47
C SER A 409 -36.39 77.55 -53.40
N LEU A 410 -36.21 76.90 -52.25
CA LEU A 410 -35.33 77.41 -51.19
C LEU A 410 -33.85 77.39 -51.58
N GLN A 411 -33.40 76.38 -52.33
CA GLN A 411 -32.03 76.31 -52.84
C GLN A 411 -31.74 77.39 -53.88
N THR A 412 -32.68 77.67 -54.79
CA THR A 412 -32.54 78.75 -55.77
C THR A 412 -32.52 80.13 -55.09
N GLN A 413 -33.34 80.33 -54.05
CA GLN A 413 -33.32 81.53 -53.23
C GLN A 413 -32.03 81.68 -52.41
N ALA A 414 -31.47 80.59 -51.88
CA ALA A 414 -30.21 80.62 -51.13
C ALA A 414 -29.01 80.99 -52.03
N LEU A 415 -28.98 80.50 -53.27
CA LEU A 415 -27.95 80.86 -54.25
C LEU A 415 -28.02 82.35 -54.62
N SER A 416 -29.23 82.89 -54.86
CA SER A 416 -29.40 84.31 -55.17
C SER A 416 -29.03 85.22 -53.99
N LEU A 417 -29.38 84.84 -52.76
CA LEU A 417 -28.99 85.60 -51.57
C LEU A 417 -27.46 85.59 -51.34
N LEU A 418 -26.77 84.50 -51.68
CA LEU A 418 -25.31 84.46 -51.66
C LEU A 418 -24.69 85.37 -52.73
N ASP A 419 -25.31 85.48 -53.92
CA ASP A 419 -24.92 86.43 -54.97
C ASP A 419 -25.10 87.88 -54.49
N ASP A 420 -26.27 88.19 -53.92
CA ASP A 420 -26.58 89.53 -53.39
C ASP A 420 -25.61 89.92 -52.27
N ALA A 421 -25.31 89.00 -51.35
CA ALA A 421 -24.33 89.23 -50.28
C ALA A 421 -22.91 89.48 -50.84
N SER A 422 -22.49 88.71 -51.84
CA SER A 422 -21.18 88.89 -52.50
C SER A 422 -21.08 90.24 -53.20
N GLN A 423 -22.15 90.67 -53.86
CA GLN A 423 -22.24 91.98 -54.53
C GLN A 423 -22.27 93.14 -53.54
N LEU A 424 -23.00 93.01 -52.42
CA LEU A 424 -23.02 94.03 -51.37
C LEU A 424 -21.65 94.18 -50.71
N CYS A 425 -20.95 93.08 -50.45
CA CYS A 425 -19.59 93.11 -49.94
C CYS A 425 -18.58 93.69 -50.94
N ALA A 426 -18.78 93.47 -52.25
CA ALA A 426 -17.98 94.11 -53.30
C ALA A 426 -18.18 95.63 -53.31
N LYS A 427 -19.44 96.09 -53.26
CA LYS A 427 -19.81 97.51 -53.19
C LYS A 427 -19.26 98.18 -51.93
N LEU A 428 -19.34 97.49 -50.78
CA LEU A 428 -18.76 97.98 -49.52
C LEU A 428 -17.24 98.13 -49.61
N LEU A 429 -16.55 97.16 -50.24
CA LEU A 429 -15.11 97.23 -50.46
C LEU A 429 -14.73 98.37 -51.42
N GLU A 430 -15.51 98.62 -52.47
CA GLU A 430 -15.34 99.78 -53.36
C GLU A 430 -15.54 101.12 -52.63
N LEU A 431 -16.52 101.20 -51.74
CA LEU A 431 -16.73 102.39 -50.89
C LEU A 431 -15.55 102.63 -49.94
N ILE A 432 -14.98 101.57 -49.36
CA ILE A 432 -13.79 101.65 -48.50
C ILE A 432 -12.55 102.06 -49.31
N LYS A 433 -12.36 101.47 -50.51
CA LYS A 433 -11.28 101.84 -51.44
C LYS A 433 -11.36 103.29 -51.91
N SER A 434 -12.55 103.76 -52.28
CA SER A 434 -12.78 105.13 -52.75
C SER A 434 -12.67 106.19 -51.63
N LYS A 435 -12.92 105.80 -50.37
CA LYS A 435 -12.72 106.67 -49.20
C LYS A 435 -11.25 106.82 -48.81
N SER A 436 -10.45 105.74 -48.89
CA SER A 436 -9.00 105.74 -48.63
C SER A 436 -8.21 106.50 -49.72
N SER A 437 -8.65 106.48 -50.97
CA SER A 437 -8.03 107.24 -52.07
C SER A 437 -8.02 108.77 -51.87
N LYS A 438 -8.82 109.33 -50.95
CA LYS A 438 -8.89 110.77 -50.67
C LYS A 438 -8.02 111.23 -49.49
N ASN A 439 -7.53 110.31 -48.66
CA ASN A 439 -6.68 110.59 -47.51
C ASN A 439 -5.32 109.91 -47.68
N SER A 440 -4.28 110.68 -47.99
CA SER A 440 -2.92 110.18 -48.24
C SER A 440 -2.18 109.82 -46.95
N GLY A 441 -2.48 108.66 -46.36
CA GLY A 441 -1.73 108.07 -45.24
C GLY A 441 -1.41 106.59 -45.49
N ASP A 442 -0.13 106.22 -45.33
CA ASP A 442 0.41 104.88 -45.62
C ASP A 442 -0.27 103.74 -44.84
N VAL A 443 -0.86 104.07 -43.68
CA VAL A 443 -1.63 103.15 -42.83
C VAL A 443 -3.01 102.81 -43.43
N ASP A 444 -3.64 103.74 -44.15
CA ASP A 444 -4.96 103.54 -44.75
C ASP A 444 -4.90 102.57 -45.95
N ALA A 445 -3.77 102.55 -46.66
CA ALA A 445 -3.52 101.61 -47.76
C ALA A 445 -3.39 100.15 -47.26
N LEU A 446 -2.72 99.95 -46.13
CA LEU A 446 -2.58 98.64 -45.47
C LEU A 446 -3.94 98.08 -45.01
N VAL A 447 -4.80 98.94 -44.45
CA VAL A 447 -6.18 98.57 -44.03
C VAL A 447 -7.04 98.20 -45.25
N VAL A 448 -6.88 98.89 -46.39
CA VAL A 448 -7.58 98.54 -47.64
C VAL A 448 -7.10 97.19 -48.19
N ILE A 449 -5.80 96.89 -48.11
CA ILE A 449 -5.25 95.59 -48.53
C ILE A 449 -5.80 94.47 -47.63
N GLU A 450 -5.84 94.68 -46.31
CA GLU A 450 -6.40 93.70 -45.36
C GLU A 450 -7.89 93.42 -45.63
N HIS A 451 -8.71 94.46 -45.84
CA HIS A 451 -10.12 94.29 -46.20
C HIS A 451 -10.29 93.62 -47.58
N THR A 452 -9.38 93.85 -48.52
CA THR A 452 -9.39 93.20 -49.84
C THR A 452 -9.09 91.70 -49.71
N LEU A 453 -8.09 91.33 -48.91
CA LEU A 453 -7.75 89.93 -48.64
C LEU A 453 -8.89 89.21 -47.88
N LYS A 454 -9.51 89.86 -46.88
CA LYS A 454 -10.68 89.33 -46.18
C LYS A 454 -11.88 89.12 -47.11
N TYR A 455 -12.15 90.07 -48.01
CA TYR A 455 -13.19 89.92 -49.03
C TYR A 455 -12.89 88.74 -49.97
N GLN A 456 -11.66 88.57 -50.44
CA GLN A 456 -11.28 87.45 -51.29
C GLN A 456 -11.45 86.09 -50.58
N SER A 457 -11.05 86.00 -49.31
CA SER A 457 -11.26 84.80 -48.49
C SER A 457 -12.75 84.49 -48.30
N MET A 458 -13.56 85.50 -48.01
CA MET A 458 -15.01 85.36 -47.83
C MET A 458 -15.69 84.96 -49.15
N ASN A 459 -15.30 85.57 -50.27
CA ASN A 459 -15.81 85.24 -51.60
C ASN A 459 -15.44 83.81 -52.00
N GLY A 460 -14.24 83.35 -51.66
CA GLY A 460 -13.84 81.94 -51.81
C GLY A 460 -14.71 80.98 -50.96
N GLY A 461 -15.07 81.38 -49.75
CA GLY A 461 -16.01 80.64 -48.89
C GLY A 461 -17.43 80.57 -49.47
N ILE A 462 -17.94 81.70 -49.99
CA ILE A 462 -19.24 81.79 -50.66
C ILE A 462 -19.27 80.87 -51.89
N GLU A 463 -18.25 80.89 -52.75
CA GLU A 463 -18.22 80.01 -53.93
C GLU A 463 -18.14 78.53 -53.56
N ASN A 464 -17.42 78.17 -52.48
CA ASN A 464 -17.42 76.80 -51.96
C ASN A 464 -18.84 76.36 -51.55
N VAL A 465 -19.58 77.22 -50.84
CA VAL A 465 -20.96 76.95 -50.43
C VAL A 465 -21.89 76.82 -51.64
N LYS A 466 -21.78 77.70 -52.65
CA LYS A 466 -22.56 77.55 -53.90
C LYS A 466 -22.24 76.25 -54.63
N GLN A 467 -20.98 75.84 -54.67
CA GLN A 467 -20.56 74.59 -55.28
C GLN A 467 -21.13 73.37 -54.54
N ARG A 468 -21.13 73.38 -53.21
CA ARG A 468 -21.75 72.33 -52.39
C ARG A 468 -23.27 72.27 -52.58
N LEU A 469 -23.96 73.41 -52.62
CA LEU A 469 -25.40 73.46 -52.88
C LEU A 469 -25.77 72.92 -54.26
N ARG A 470 -24.97 73.25 -55.31
CA ARG A 470 -25.14 72.67 -56.65
C ARG A 470 -24.90 71.15 -56.64
N ALA A 471 -23.91 70.66 -55.89
CA ALA A 471 -23.64 69.23 -55.76
C ALA A 471 -24.78 68.46 -55.04
N ILE A 472 -25.38 69.07 -54.00
CA ILE A 472 -26.56 68.52 -53.33
C ILE A 472 -27.75 68.47 -54.29
N LYS A 473 -27.97 69.52 -55.10
CA LYS A 473 -29.00 69.52 -56.14
C LYS A 473 -28.83 68.36 -57.13
N SER A 474 -27.61 68.12 -57.63
CA SER A 474 -27.35 66.99 -58.54
C SER A 474 -27.58 65.62 -57.89
N LEU A 475 -27.25 65.45 -56.60
CA LEU A 475 -27.49 64.21 -55.87
C LEU A 475 -28.99 63.97 -55.61
N LEU A 476 -29.77 65.02 -55.39
CA LEU A 476 -31.23 64.94 -55.21
C LEU A 476 -31.91 64.52 -56.52
N THR A 477 -31.50 65.09 -57.66
CA THR A 477 -31.99 64.70 -58.98
C THR A 477 -31.57 63.28 -59.39
N GLU A 478 -30.40 62.81 -58.92
CA GLU A 478 -29.95 61.44 -59.16
C GLU A 478 -30.77 60.41 -58.35
N LYS A 479 -31.24 60.78 -57.15
CA LYS A 479 -32.15 59.95 -56.36
C LYS A 479 -33.54 59.82 -57.00
N GLN A 480 -34.09 60.91 -57.55
CA GLN A 480 -35.39 60.88 -58.24
C GLN A 480 -35.39 59.93 -59.45
N ASN A 481 -34.32 59.91 -60.24
CA ASN A 481 -34.18 58.99 -61.38
C ASN A 481 -34.07 57.51 -60.96
N LYS A 482 -33.64 57.22 -59.71
CA LYS A 482 -33.58 55.86 -59.16
C LYS A 482 -34.93 55.40 -58.57
N GLU A 483 -35.80 56.32 -58.18
CA GLU A 483 -37.16 56.04 -57.70
C GLU A 483 -38.15 55.80 -58.87
N GLU A 484 -38.01 56.52 -59.99
CA GLU A 484 -38.88 56.39 -61.18
C GLU A 484 -38.73 55.06 -61.94
N THR A 485 -37.64 54.30 -61.74
CA THR A 485 -37.45 53.00 -62.41
C THR A 485 -38.22 51.84 -61.73
N ARG A 486 -38.96 52.09 -60.63
CA ARG A 486 -39.69 51.04 -59.89
C ARG A 486 -41.21 51.11 -59.99
N GLN A 487 -41.79 52.06 -60.72
CA GLN A 487 -43.25 52.23 -60.80
C GLN A 487 -43.76 52.50 -62.23
N SER A 488 -43.33 51.67 -63.18
CA SER A 488 -43.97 51.57 -64.50
C SER A 488 -44.31 50.11 -64.82
N ALA A 489 -45.34 49.61 -64.15
CA ALA A 489 -46.12 48.47 -64.58
C ALA A 489 -47.55 48.65 -64.06
N GLY A 490 -48.29 49.50 -64.78
CA GLY A 490 -49.70 49.77 -64.53
C GLY A 490 -50.58 48.55 -64.74
N GLY A 491 -51.66 48.49 -63.96
CA GLY A 491 -52.68 47.45 -64.08
C GLY A 491 -53.53 47.55 -65.35
N CYS A 492 -54.09 46.41 -65.75
CA CYS A 492 -55.37 46.33 -66.45
C CYS A 492 -55.96 44.91 -66.28
N LEU A 493 -57.27 44.87 -66.05
CA LEU A 493 -58.13 43.69 -65.91
C LEU A 493 -58.13 42.84 -67.20
N LEU A 494 -57.72 41.56 -67.10
CA LEU A 494 -58.35 40.41 -67.78
C LEU A 494 -57.61 39.11 -67.37
N GLY A 495 -58.30 38.18 -66.68
CA GLY A 495 -57.81 36.80 -66.51
C GLY A 495 -58.07 36.18 -65.15
N GLN A 496 -59.33 35.80 -64.88
CA GLN A 496 -59.72 35.02 -63.70
C GLN A 496 -58.97 33.68 -63.55
N GLU A 497 -58.26 33.19 -64.57
CA GLU A 497 -57.41 32.00 -64.48
C GLU A 497 -55.96 32.31 -64.05
N LYS A 498 -55.47 33.54 -64.27
CA LYS A 498 -54.08 33.92 -63.98
C LYS A 498 -53.89 34.27 -62.51
N ASP A 499 -54.89 34.92 -61.91
CA ASP A 499 -54.93 35.19 -60.47
C ASP A 499 -55.12 33.89 -59.65
N ASP A 500 -55.90 32.91 -60.12
CA ASP A 500 -56.10 31.62 -59.42
C ASP A 500 -54.83 30.75 -59.46
N ILE A 501 -54.04 30.84 -60.54
CA ILE A 501 -52.71 30.22 -60.62
C ILE A 501 -51.71 30.95 -59.72
N GLU A 502 -51.78 32.29 -59.61
CA GLU A 502 -50.89 33.08 -58.75
C GLU A 502 -51.20 32.89 -57.25
N THR A 503 -52.47 32.79 -56.88
CA THR A 503 -52.89 32.44 -55.51
C THR A 503 -52.51 31.00 -55.17
N ARG A 504 -52.73 30.03 -56.07
CA ARG A 504 -52.26 28.64 -55.90
C ARG A 504 -50.74 28.55 -55.78
N LEU A 505 -49.97 29.30 -56.57
CA LEU A 505 -48.51 29.38 -56.45
C LEU A 505 -48.09 29.99 -55.11
N ARG A 506 -48.80 31.00 -54.59
CA ARG A 506 -48.56 31.54 -53.24
C ARG A 506 -48.86 30.51 -52.16
N GLU A 507 -49.99 29.81 -52.25
CA GLU A 507 -50.36 28.75 -51.31
C GLU A 507 -49.36 27.59 -51.34
N GLU A 508 -48.94 27.15 -52.52
CA GLU A 508 -47.91 26.13 -52.72
C GLU A 508 -46.55 26.56 -52.16
N ALA A 509 -46.17 27.84 -52.34
CA ALA A 509 -44.96 28.40 -51.76
C ALA A 509 -45.02 28.43 -50.22
N LEU A 510 -46.20 28.71 -49.65
CA LEU A 510 -46.42 28.76 -48.20
C LEU A 510 -46.42 27.35 -47.58
N ILE A 511 -47.10 26.39 -48.22
CA ILE A 511 -47.06 24.98 -47.85
C ILE A 511 -45.63 24.43 -47.98
N SER A 512 -44.92 24.76 -49.06
CA SER A 512 -43.51 24.36 -49.23
C SER A 512 -42.60 24.94 -48.14
N ARG A 513 -42.84 26.17 -47.69
CA ARG A 513 -42.10 26.77 -46.58
C ARG A 513 -42.40 26.04 -45.27
N ILE A 514 -43.67 25.79 -44.96
CA ILE A 514 -44.09 25.07 -43.75
C ILE A 514 -43.53 23.65 -43.73
N LEU A 515 -43.58 22.93 -44.86
CA LEU A 515 -43.02 21.59 -44.99
C LEU A 515 -41.50 21.59 -44.81
N LYS A 516 -40.79 22.60 -45.34
CA LYS A 516 -39.34 22.76 -45.11
C LYS A 516 -39.02 23.06 -43.65
N GLU A 517 -39.76 23.94 -42.98
CA GLU A 517 -39.58 24.18 -41.54
C GLU A 517 -39.86 22.93 -40.70
N LYS A 518 -40.93 22.19 -41.02
CA LYS A 518 -41.25 20.91 -40.37
C LYS A 518 -40.15 19.86 -40.60
N LEU A 519 -39.61 19.80 -41.82
CA LEU A 519 -38.50 18.91 -42.17
C LEU A 519 -37.26 19.26 -41.35
N LEU A 520 -36.85 20.53 -41.33
CA LEU A 520 -35.70 21.02 -40.57
C LEU A 520 -35.86 20.79 -39.06
N SER A 521 -37.07 20.99 -38.51
CA SER A 521 -37.38 20.67 -37.12
C SER A 521 -37.21 19.18 -36.82
N LYS A 522 -37.67 18.30 -37.72
CA LYS A 522 -37.50 16.84 -37.58
C LYS A 522 -36.04 16.41 -37.73
N GLU A 523 -35.29 17.08 -38.60
CA GLU A 523 -33.87 16.83 -38.78
C GLU A 523 -33.07 17.20 -37.52
N LEU A 524 -33.44 18.29 -36.84
CA LEU A 524 -32.86 18.68 -35.55
C LEU A 524 -33.23 17.69 -34.42
N ASP A 525 -34.48 17.20 -34.38
CA ASP A 525 -34.90 16.14 -33.44
C ASP A 525 -34.07 14.85 -33.65
N ILE A 526 -33.82 14.47 -34.92
CA ILE A 526 -33.03 13.28 -35.27
C ILE A 526 -31.58 13.46 -34.81
N GLU A 527 -30.99 14.64 -35.00
CA GLU A 527 -29.61 14.90 -34.59
C GLU A 527 -29.47 14.89 -33.07
N GLN A 528 -30.46 15.43 -32.34
CA GLN A 528 -30.51 15.33 -30.88
C GLN A 528 -30.59 13.86 -30.43
N LEU A 529 -31.47 13.06 -31.02
CA LEU A 529 -31.59 11.63 -30.71
C LEU A 529 -30.32 10.85 -31.01
N ARG A 530 -29.58 11.21 -32.07
CA ARG A 530 -28.26 10.62 -32.38
C ARG A 530 -27.22 10.97 -31.32
N SER A 531 -27.19 12.22 -30.87
CA SER A 531 -26.31 12.65 -29.78
C SER A 531 -26.63 11.91 -28.48
N ASP A 532 -27.90 11.81 -28.13
CA ASP A 532 -28.37 11.12 -26.91
C ASP A 532 -28.06 9.62 -26.97
N LEU A 533 -28.27 8.98 -28.13
CA LEU A 533 -27.89 7.59 -28.36
C LEU A 533 -26.38 7.40 -28.22
N ALA A 534 -25.56 8.28 -28.79
CA ALA A 534 -24.11 8.22 -28.66
C ALA A 534 -23.65 8.40 -27.20
N ALA A 535 -24.31 9.28 -26.43
CA ALA A 535 -24.04 9.43 -25.00
C ALA A 535 -24.43 8.19 -24.20
N SER A 536 -25.56 7.57 -24.52
CA SER A 536 -26.02 6.31 -23.92
C SER A 536 -25.05 5.16 -24.20
N VAL A 537 -24.59 5.00 -25.44
CA VAL A 537 -23.60 3.98 -25.83
C VAL A 537 -22.28 4.17 -25.06
N ARG A 538 -21.77 5.40 -24.96
CA ARG A 538 -20.56 5.67 -24.15
C ARG A 538 -20.76 5.30 -22.68
N THR A 539 -21.95 5.58 -22.14
CA THR A 539 -22.29 5.21 -20.75
C THR A 539 -22.34 3.68 -20.59
N GLN A 540 -22.90 2.98 -21.58
CA GLN A 540 -22.94 1.52 -21.61
C GLN A 540 -21.53 0.91 -21.66
N ASP A 541 -20.61 1.47 -22.45
CA ASP A 541 -19.21 1.02 -22.51
C ASP A 541 -18.51 1.19 -21.15
N VAL A 542 -18.74 2.32 -20.48
CA VAL A 542 -18.22 2.56 -19.12
C VAL A 542 -18.77 1.52 -18.14
N LEU A 543 -20.07 1.24 -18.19
CA LEU A 543 -20.70 0.22 -17.35
C LEU A 543 -20.19 -1.20 -17.65
N GLN A 544 -19.93 -1.54 -18.92
CA GLN A 544 -19.32 -2.82 -19.27
C GLN A 544 -17.90 -2.97 -18.72
N ASN A 545 -17.09 -1.91 -18.81
CA ASN A 545 -15.75 -1.89 -18.22
C ASN A 545 -15.79 -2.01 -16.69
N GLU A 546 -16.76 -1.36 -16.05
CA GLU A 546 -17.01 -1.46 -14.61
C GLU A 546 -17.39 -2.90 -14.20
N ILE A 547 -18.32 -3.52 -14.93
CA ILE A 547 -18.72 -4.91 -14.72
C ILE A 547 -17.51 -5.84 -14.86
N GLN A 548 -16.69 -5.64 -15.89
CA GLN A 548 -15.50 -6.46 -16.11
C GLN A 548 -14.50 -6.31 -14.97
N ARG A 549 -14.24 -5.07 -14.50
CA ARG A 549 -13.35 -4.82 -13.36
C ARG A 549 -13.85 -5.52 -12.10
N VAL A 550 -15.14 -5.40 -11.79
CA VAL A 550 -15.76 -6.06 -10.63
C VAL A 550 -15.69 -7.58 -10.76
N GLN A 551 -15.87 -8.14 -11.96
CA GLN A 551 -15.72 -9.58 -12.19
C GLN A 551 -14.29 -10.06 -11.97
N ASP A 552 -13.29 -9.29 -12.41
CA ASP A 552 -11.89 -9.65 -12.21
C ASP A 552 -11.46 -9.53 -10.74
N GLU A 553 -11.97 -8.53 -10.02
CA GLU A 553 -11.80 -8.42 -8.58
C GLU A 553 -12.45 -9.61 -7.85
N LEU A 554 -13.66 -10.01 -8.24
CA LEU A 554 -14.33 -11.19 -7.70
C LEU A 554 -13.54 -12.48 -7.95
N ARG A 555 -12.94 -12.63 -9.14
CA ARG A 555 -12.07 -13.78 -9.45
C ARG A 555 -10.83 -13.81 -8.56
N CYS A 556 -10.18 -12.65 -8.34
CA CYS A 556 -9.04 -12.51 -7.44
C CYS A 556 -9.42 -12.90 -6.00
N LEU A 557 -10.52 -12.35 -5.50
CA LEU A 557 -11.05 -12.67 -4.16
C LEU A 557 -11.42 -14.15 -4.04
N THR A 558 -12.00 -14.75 -5.08
CA THR A 558 -12.33 -16.17 -5.11
C THR A 558 -11.07 -17.03 -5.02
N HIS A 559 -10.01 -16.69 -5.75
CA HIS A 559 -8.74 -17.40 -5.68
C HIS A 559 -8.11 -17.26 -4.28
N LYS A 560 -8.14 -16.05 -3.69
CA LYS A 560 -7.66 -15.80 -2.33
C LYS A 560 -8.45 -16.63 -1.30
N SER A 561 -9.77 -16.74 -1.45
CA SER A 561 -10.63 -17.57 -0.60
C SER A 561 -10.22 -19.05 -0.67
N LYS A 562 -10.04 -19.61 -1.88
CA LYS A 562 -9.60 -21.01 -2.05
C LYS A 562 -8.21 -21.27 -1.46
N HIS A 563 -7.31 -20.30 -1.58
CA HIS A 563 -5.99 -20.42 -0.97
C HIS A 563 -6.07 -20.49 0.56
N LEU A 564 -6.90 -19.64 1.17
CA LEU A 564 -7.14 -19.67 2.61
C LEU A 564 -7.80 -20.98 3.05
N GLU A 565 -8.77 -21.49 2.27
CA GLU A 565 -9.42 -22.79 2.53
C GLU A 565 -8.38 -23.93 2.57
N VAL A 566 -7.46 -23.98 1.61
CA VAL A 566 -6.36 -24.95 1.60
C VAL A 566 -5.43 -24.78 2.81
N GLN A 567 -5.12 -23.54 3.21
CA GLN A 567 -4.32 -23.31 4.43
C GLN A 567 -5.03 -23.83 5.68
N VAL A 568 -6.33 -23.58 5.81
CA VAL A 568 -7.14 -24.07 6.94
C VAL A 568 -7.11 -25.59 6.98
N SER A 569 -7.33 -26.27 5.85
CA SER A 569 -7.26 -27.74 5.81
C SER A 569 -5.88 -28.29 6.20
N LYS A 570 -4.80 -27.61 5.82
CA LYS A 570 -3.44 -28.00 6.26
C LYS A 570 -3.28 -27.83 7.78
N LYS A 571 -3.77 -26.72 8.34
CA LYS A 571 -3.71 -26.46 9.79
C LYS A 571 -4.56 -27.47 10.57
N ASP A 572 -5.74 -27.82 10.08
CA ASP A 572 -6.55 -28.89 10.67
C ASP A 572 -5.81 -30.23 10.68
N GLY A 573 -5.11 -30.57 9.60
CA GLY A 573 -4.24 -31.74 9.56
C GLY A 573 -3.16 -31.72 10.65
N THR A 574 -2.50 -30.58 10.85
CA THR A 574 -1.51 -30.43 11.93
C THR A 574 -2.12 -30.48 13.34
N ILE A 575 -3.32 -29.94 13.53
CA ILE A 575 -4.03 -29.98 14.81
C ILE A 575 -4.38 -31.43 15.14
N ASN A 576 -4.93 -32.18 14.19
CA ASN A 576 -5.26 -33.60 14.38
C ASN A 576 -4.03 -34.44 14.75
N GLN A 577 -2.89 -34.18 14.11
CA GLN A 577 -1.64 -34.87 14.45
C GLN A 577 -1.21 -34.57 15.90
N ILE A 578 -1.22 -33.29 16.31
CA ILE A 578 -0.87 -32.88 17.68
C ILE A 578 -1.83 -33.50 18.70
N GLU A 579 -3.13 -33.55 18.41
CA GLU A 579 -4.12 -34.20 19.27
C GLU A 579 -3.85 -35.69 19.44
N GLN A 580 -3.47 -36.38 18.36
CA GLN A 580 -3.09 -37.79 18.41
C GLN A 580 -1.83 -38.00 19.26
N ASP A 581 -0.78 -37.21 19.03
CA ASP A 581 0.48 -37.29 19.77
C ASP A 581 0.26 -37.03 21.27
N PHE A 582 -0.62 -36.08 21.60
CA PHE A 582 -1.00 -35.78 22.98
C PHE A 582 -1.75 -36.96 23.63
N GLN A 583 -2.66 -37.60 22.90
CA GLN A 583 -3.35 -38.80 23.40
C GLN A 583 -2.40 -39.97 23.62
N GLU A 584 -1.42 -40.17 22.73
CA GLU A 584 -0.40 -41.20 22.88
C GLU A 584 0.50 -40.92 24.10
N SER A 585 0.99 -39.69 24.23
CA SER A 585 1.75 -39.23 25.40
C SER A 585 0.97 -39.44 26.71
N ALA A 586 -0.35 -39.20 26.71
CA ALA A 586 -1.20 -39.43 27.88
C ALA A 586 -1.31 -40.93 28.24
N LYS A 587 -1.37 -41.82 27.23
CA LYS A 587 -1.36 -43.27 27.45
C LYS A 587 -0.03 -43.74 28.01
N GLU A 588 1.09 -43.28 27.44
CA GLU A 588 2.43 -43.59 27.93
C GLU A 588 2.62 -43.14 29.38
N LEU A 589 2.19 -41.92 29.70
CA LEU A 589 2.26 -41.37 31.06
C LEU A 589 1.43 -42.22 32.03
N THR A 590 0.28 -42.71 31.60
CA THR A 590 -0.55 -43.63 32.41
C THR A 590 0.17 -44.97 32.63
N ALA A 591 0.81 -45.53 31.61
CA ALA A 591 1.60 -46.75 31.73
C ALA A 591 2.80 -46.58 32.68
N LEU A 592 3.54 -45.47 32.57
CA LEU A 592 4.65 -45.12 33.46
C LEU A 592 4.17 -44.98 34.91
N ARG A 593 3.01 -44.36 35.15
CA ARG A 593 2.41 -44.27 36.50
C ARG A 593 2.07 -45.66 37.08
N CYS A 594 1.62 -46.59 36.24
CA CYS A 594 1.38 -47.97 36.67
C CYS A 594 2.69 -48.68 37.03
N MET A 595 3.72 -48.59 36.18
CA MET A 595 5.03 -49.18 36.47
C MET A 595 5.68 -48.60 37.72
N LEU A 596 5.59 -47.28 37.93
CA LEU A 596 6.09 -46.62 39.13
C LEU A 596 5.43 -47.17 40.42
N ARG A 597 4.14 -47.50 40.35
CA ARG A 597 3.44 -48.12 41.47
C ARG A 597 4.00 -49.50 41.76
N THR A 598 4.16 -50.34 40.74
CA THR A 598 4.75 -51.68 40.88
C THR A 598 6.16 -51.63 41.46
N VAL A 599 7.03 -50.76 40.94
CA VAL A 599 8.40 -50.58 41.46
C VAL A 599 8.39 -50.08 42.90
N SER A 600 7.41 -49.23 43.27
CA SER A 600 7.25 -48.77 44.66
C SER A 600 6.85 -49.92 45.59
N ASP A 601 5.92 -50.78 45.15
CA ASP A 601 5.49 -51.95 45.91
C ASP A 601 6.65 -52.96 46.06
N GLU A 602 7.41 -53.22 45.00
CA GLU A 602 8.60 -54.08 45.02
C GLU A 602 9.68 -53.56 45.98
N ARG A 603 9.99 -52.25 45.91
CA ARG A 603 10.91 -51.60 46.85
C ARG A 603 10.48 -51.83 48.30
N ASP A 604 9.18 -51.65 48.58
CA ASP A 604 8.66 -51.78 49.94
C ASP A 604 8.76 -53.23 50.44
N VAL A 605 8.52 -54.22 49.57
CA VAL A 605 8.73 -55.64 49.87
C VAL A 605 10.21 -55.94 50.15
N SER A 606 11.13 -55.57 49.26
CA SER A 606 12.57 -55.78 49.47
C SER A 606 13.08 -55.10 50.74
N TRP A 607 12.53 -53.93 51.09
CA TRP A 607 12.84 -53.27 52.35
C TRP A 607 12.42 -54.09 53.57
N GLN A 608 11.22 -54.69 53.54
CA GLN A 608 10.77 -55.59 54.63
C GLN A 608 11.64 -56.85 54.73
N GLU A 609 12.00 -57.46 53.60
CA GLU A 609 12.90 -58.62 53.54
C GLU A 609 14.27 -58.29 54.13
N SER A 610 14.86 -57.15 53.74
CA SER A 610 16.13 -56.66 54.31
C SER A 610 16.03 -56.48 55.83
N LYS A 611 14.92 -55.92 56.33
CA LYS A 611 14.66 -55.78 57.77
C LYS A 611 14.55 -57.14 58.46
N GLN A 612 13.95 -58.14 57.81
CA GLN A 612 13.87 -59.51 58.33
C GLN A 612 15.24 -60.18 58.39
N LEU A 613 16.01 -60.11 57.29
CA LEU A 613 17.38 -60.64 57.24
C LEU A 613 18.26 -59.99 58.30
N LYS A 614 18.14 -58.68 58.54
CA LYS A 614 18.88 -58.01 59.61
C LYS A 614 18.53 -58.58 61.00
N ARG A 615 17.26 -58.92 61.25
CA ARG A 615 16.85 -59.56 62.52
C ARG A 615 17.44 -60.97 62.64
N THR A 616 17.41 -61.77 61.58
CA THR A 616 17.97 -63.14 61.62
C THR A 616 19.49 -63.12 61.78
N VAL A 617 20.19 -62.24 61.07
CA VAL A 617 21.63 -62.03 61.24
C VAL A 617 21.97 -61.64 62.67
N ASN A 618 21.24 -60.70 63.26
CA ASN A 618 21.44 -60.33 64.67
C ASN A 618 21.19 -61.53 65.63
N GLY A 619 20.18 -62.36 65.35
CA GLY A 619 19.93 -63.60 66.10
C GLY A 619 21.10 -64.57 66.03
N LEU A 620 21.58 -64.87 64.82
CA LEU A 620 22.74 -65.73 64.60
C LEU A 620 24.02 -65.14 65.23
N GLN A 621 24.21 -63.83 65.18
CA GLN A 621 25.34 -63.15 65.83
C GLN A 621 25.35 -63.42 67.34
N ASN A 622 24.17 -63.40 67.98
CA ASN A 622 24.03 -63.70 69.41
C ASN A 622 24.33 -65.18 69.71
N GLU A 623 23.86 -66.09 68.86
CA GLU A 623 24.17 -67.53 68.99
C GLU A 623 25.67 -67.80 68.86
N VAL A 624 26.33 -67.20 67.87
CA VAL A 624 27.78 -67.29 67.69
C VAL A 624 28.52 -66.74 68.91
N ALA A 625 28.08 -65.62 69.48
CA ALA A 625 28.67 -65.07 70.71
C ALA A 625 28.52 -66.03 71.90
N SER A 626 27.35 -66.65 72.07
CA SER A 626 27.09 -67.65 73.11
C SER A 626 27.95 -68.91 72.93
N LEU A 627 28.07 -69.42 71.70
CA LEU A 627 28.93 -70.57 71.38
C LEU A 627 30.41 -70.26 71.65
N LYS A 628 30.88 -69.07 71.25
CA LYS A 628 32.25 -68.62 71.59
C LYS A 628 32.50 -68.60 73.09
N GLN A 629 31.52 -68.17 73.90
CA GLN A 629 31.66 -68.19 75.35
C GLN A 629 31.70 -69.62 75.92
N LYS A 630 30.88 -70.54 75.39
CA LYS A 630 30.93 -71.96 75.78
C LYS A 630 32.26 -72.61 75.43
N ILE A 631 32.80 -72.33 74.25
CA ILE A 631 34.13 -72.81 73.83
C ILE A 631 35.18 -72.34 74.83
N LYS A 632 35.19 -71.04 75.19
CA LYS A 632 36.13 -70.52 76.21
C LYS A 632 36.03 -71.25 77.55
N LEU A 633 34.82 -71.49 78.04
CA LEU A 633 34.61 -72.23 79.29
C LEU A 633 35.11 -73.68 79.21
N LEU A 634 34.93 -74.34 78.05
CA LEU A 634 35.45 -75.69 77.82
C LEU A 634 36.97 -75.70 77.72
N ASP A 635 37.57 -74.72 77.05
CA ASP A 635 39.02 -74.57 77.00
C ASP A 635 39.60 -74.38 78.42
N GLU A 636 38.95 -73.56 79.26
CA GLU A 636 39.31 -73.40 80.67
C GLU A 636 39.19 -74.72 81.47
N ASP A 637 38.13 -75.51 81.28
CA ASP A 637 37.97 -76.84 81.91
C ASP A 637 39.04 -77.84 81.46
N ILE A 638 39.39 -77.85 80.16
CA ILE A 638 40.46 -78.68 79.62
C ILE A 638 41.78 -78.32 80.28
N MET A 639 42.12 -77.02 80.37
CA MET A 639 43.36 -76.57 81.01
C MET A 639 43.43 -77.00 82.49
N LEU A 640 42.31 -76.93 83.22
CA LEU A 640 42.24 -77.40 84.61
C LEU A 640 42.47 -78.91 84.70
N LYS A 641 41.82 -79.70 83.83
CA LYS A 641 42.01 -81.16 83.79
C LYS A 641 43.42 -81.56 83.40
N GLU A 642 44.03 -80.87 82.43
CA GLU A 642 45.44 -81.08 82.07
C GLU A 642 46.34 -80.81 83.28
N SER A 643 46.10 -79.74 84.04
CA SER A 643 46.82 -79.47 85.29
C SER A 643 46.60 -80.57 86.34
N GLU A 644 45.39 -81.10 86.48
CA GLU A 644 45.10 -82.20 87.42
C GLU A 644 45.80 -83.51 86.99
N ILE A 645 45.78 -83.82 85.69
CA ILE A 645 46.48 -84.98 85.13
C ILE A 645 47.99 -84.85 85.38
N LEU A 646 48.59 -83.69 85.11
CA LEU A 646 50.00 -83.45 85.39
C LEU A 646 50.34 -83.62 86.88
N LEU A 647 49.44 -83.20 87.78
CA LEU A 647 49.61 -83.42 89.22
C LEU A 647 49.57 -84.91 89.56
N ARG A 648 48.58 -85.65 89.02
CA ARG A 648 48.43 -87.11 89.20
C ARG A 648 49.61 -87.89 88.62
N ASP A 649 50.12 -87.51 87.45
CA ASP A 649 51.31 -88.11 86.84
C ASP A 649 52.55 -87.84 87.70
N GLY A 650 52.63 -86.68 88.35
CA GLY A 650 53.61 -86.40 89.39
C GLY A 650 53.49 -87.34 90.59
N GLU A 651 52.27 -87.52 91.13
CA GLU A 651 51.99 -88.48 92.22
C GLU A 651 52.35 -89.92 91.83
N ILE A 652 51.98 -90.35 90.62
CA ILE A 652 52.29 -91.69 90.08
C ILE A 652 53.81 -91.87 89.90
N SER A 653 54.51 -90.84 89.42
CA SER A 653 55.98 -90.88 89.28
C SER A 653 56.65 -91.04 90.65
N ILE A 654 56.18 -90.33 91.68
CA ILE A 654 56.64 -90.48 93.07
C ILE A 654 56.35 -91.90 93.61
N LEU A 655 55.17 -92.46 93.30
CA LEU A 655 54.81 -93.84 93.69
C LEU A 655 55.64 -94.90 92.94
N ARG A 656 56.04 -94.65 91.68
CA ARG A 656 56.94 -95.51 90.92
C ARG A 656 58.36 -95.52 91.50
N ASP A 657 58.88 -94.34 91.85
CA ASP A 657 60.20 -94.19 92.48
C ASP A 657 60.29 -94.85 93.86
N SER A 658 59.15 -95.13 94.51
CA SER A 658 59.08 -95.82 95.80
C SER A 658 58.95 -97.36 95.68
N ILE A 659 58.77 -97.91 94.48
CA ILE A 659 58.72 -99.37 94.23
C ILE A 659 60.11 -99.93 93.80
N ASP A 660 60.99 -99.11 93.22
CA ASP A 660 62.33 -99.53 92.72
C ASP A 660 63.48 -99.44 93.76
N LYS A 661 63.18 -99.48 95.07
CA LYS A 661 64.19 -99.54 96.15
C LYS A 661 63.99 -100.78 97.06
N PRO A 662 65.07 -101.50 97.43
CA PRO A 662 64.99 -102.70 98.27
C PRO A 662 64.59 -102.33 99.71
N PHE A 663 63.77 -103.20 100.34
CA PHE A 663 63.27 -103.06 101.71
C PHE A 663 64.40 -102.77 102.72
N ASP A 664 64.24 -101.68 103.48
CA ASP A 664 64.84 -101.54 104.80
C ASP A 664 63.83 -100.93 105.78
N ILE A 665 64.00 -101.31 107.03
CA ILE A 665 63.06 -101.38 108.15
C ILE A 665 62.82 -99.99 108.81
N CYS A 666 61.63 -99.82 109.42
CA CYS A 666 61.20 -98.79 110.40
C CYS A 666 60.58 -97.43 109.94
N SER A 667 59.23 -97.35 110.01
CA SER A 667 58.39 -96.50 110.91
C SER A 667 58.55 -94.95 110.99
N PRO A 668 57.52 -94.17 111.42
CA PRO A 668 56.58 -93.47 110.52
C PRO A 668 56.37 -91.96 110.84
N ARG A 669 55.48 -91.33 110.05
CA ARG A 669 54.74 -90.07 110.26
C ARG A 669 55.38 -88.76 109.78
N SER A 670 54.69 -88.08 108.84
CA SER A 670 53.63 -87.13 109.21
C SER A 670 52.99 -86.54 107.94
N MET A 671 51.68 -86.76 107.77
CA MET A 671 50.84 -85.96 106.89
C MET A 671 50.88 -84.49 107.33
N LYS A 672 51.00 -83.56 106.36
CA LYS A 672 50.53 -82.18 106.51
C LYS A 672 49.66 -81.82 105.31
N GLN A 673 48.39 -81.69 105.65
CA GLN A 673 47.24 -81.13 104.96
C GLN A 673 47.39 -79.62 104.76
N PHE A 674 47.10 -79.10 103.55
CA PHE A 674 46.66 -77.73 103.19
C PHE A 674 46.34 -77.77 101.68
N GLY A 675 45.31 -77.18 101.08
CA GLY A 675 44.15 -76.35 101.43
C GLY A 675 43.31 -76.28 100.13
N LEU A 676 41.98 -76.33 100.15
CA LEU A 676 41.10 -75.15 100.20
C LEU A 676 41.58 -74.00 99.31
N GLU A 677 41.16 -74.03 98.05
CA GLU A 677 40.15 -73.10 97.51
C GLU A 677 39.28 -73.80 96.47
#